data_AF-A0A2K6Q9L8-F1
#
_entry.id   AF-A0A2K6Q9L8-F1
#
_cell.length_a   1.000
_cell.length_b   1.000
_cell.length_c   1.000
_cell.angle_alpha   90.00
_cell.angle_beta   90.00
_cell.angle_gamma   90.00
#
_symmetry.space_group_name_H-M   'P 1'
#
loop_
_entity.id
_entity.type
_entity.pdbx_description
1 polymer ?
#
loop_
_entity_poly.entity_id
_entity_poly.type
_entity_poly.pdbx_seq_one_letter_code
_entity_poly.pdbx_strand_id
1 'polypeptide(L)'
;MDERREEQIVQLLNSVQAKNDKESEAQISWFAPEDHGYGTEVCTKNTPCSEKKLDIQEKKLINQEKKMFRIRNKSYIDQDSEYLLQENEPDGTLDQKLLEDLQKKKNDLRYIEMQHFREKLPSYGMQKELVNLIDKHQVTVISGETGCGKTTQVTQFILDNYIERGKGSACRIVCTQPRRISAISVAERVAAERAESCGNGNSTGYQIRLQSRLPRKQGSILYCTTGIILQWLQSDPYLSSVSHIVLDEIHERNLQSDVLMTVVKDLLNFRSDLKVILMSATLNAEKFSEYFGNCPMIHIPGFTFPVVEYLLEDIIEKIRYIPEQKEHRSQFKRGFMQGHVNRQEKEEKEAIYKERWPDYVRELRRRYSASTVDVIEMMDDDKVDLNLIVALIRYIVLEEEDGAILVFLPGWDNISTLHDLLMSQVMFKSDKFLIIPLHSLMPTVNQTQVFKRTPPGVRKIVIATNIAETSITIDDVVYVIDGGKIKETHFDTQNNISTMSAEWVSKANAKQRKGRAGRVQPGHCYHLYNGLRASLLDDYQLPEILRTPLEELCLQIKILRLGGIAYFLSRLMDPPSNEAVLLSIRHLMELNALDKQEELTPLGVHLARLPVEPHIGKMILFGALFCCLDPVLTIAASLSFKDPFVIPLGKEKIADARRKELAKDTRSDHLTVVNAFEGWEEARRRGFRYEKDYCWEYFLSSNTLQMLHNMKGQFAEHLLGAGFVSSRNPKDPESNINSDNEKIIKAVICAGLYPKVAKIRLNLGKKRKMVKVYTKTDGLVAIHPKSVNVEQTDFHYNWLIYHLKMRTSSIYLYDCTEVSPYCLLFFGGDISIQKDNDQETIAVDEWIVFQSPARIAHLVKELRKELDILLQEKIESPHPVDWNDTKSRDCAVLSAIIDLIKTQEKATPRNFPPQFQDGYYS
;
A
#
# COMPACT_ATOMS: atom_id res chain seq x y z
N MET A 1 36.04 9.34 16.88
CA MET A 1 36.86 9.42 15.66
C MET A 1 38.31 9.71 16.05
N ASP A 2 39.31 9.16 15.36
CA ASP A 2 40.75 9.46 15.56
C ASP A 2 41.15 10.67 14.69
N GLU A 3 42.04 11.55 15.16
CA GLU A 3 42.38 12.84 14.51
C GLU A 3 42.86 12.67 13.06
N ARG A 4 43.56 11.56 12.77
CA ARG A 4 44.06 11.25 11.41
C ARG A 4 42.97 11.00 10.37
N ARG A 5 41.82 10.43 10.75
CA ARG A 5 40.71 10.20 9.81
C ARG A 5 39.95 11.48 9.51
N GLU A 6 39.85 12.36 10.49
CA GLU A 6 39.27 13.67 10.31
C GLU A 6 40.12 14.54 9.39
N GLU A 7 41.45 14.54 9.58
CA GLU A 7 42.38 15.18 8.63
C GLU A 7 42.18 14.64 7.20
N GLN A 8 41.93 13.34 7.05
CA GLN A 8 41.65 12.73 5.75
C GLN A 8 40.31 13.21 5.15
N ILE A 9 39.23 13.33 5.93
CA ILE A 9 37.94 13.87 5.48
C ILE A 9 38.08 15.35 5.10
N VAL A 10 38.76 16.14 5.93
CA VAL A 10 39.00 17.58 5.69
C VAL A 10 39.91 17.78 4.48
N GLN A 11 40.93 16.94 4.28
CA GLN A 11 41.77 16.96 3.08
C GLN A 11 40.98 16.63 1.81
N LEU A 12 40.07 15.66 1.87
CA LEU A 12 39.17 15.34 0.75
C LEU A 12 38.30 16.55 0.41
N LEU A 13 37.67 17.19 1.40
CA LEU A 13 36.84 18.39 1.20
C LEU A 13 37.63 19.59 0.67
N ASN A 14 38.82 19.86 1.24
CA ASN A 14 39.68 20.97 0.81
C ASN A 14 40.24 20.76 -0.61
N SER A 15 40.48 19.50 -1.02
CA SER A 15 40.94 19.18 -2.37
C SER A 15 39.90 19.47 -3.46
N VAL A 16 38.61 19.49 -3.08
CA VAL A 16 37.48 19.82 -3.95
C VAL A 16 37.28 21.34 -4.01
N GLN A 17 37.34 22.03 -2.86
CA GLN A 17 37.22 23.50 -2.81
C GLN A 17 38.37 24.20 -3.58
N ALA A 18 39.60 23.70 -3.47
CA ALA A 18 40.76 24.28 -4.17
C ALA A 18 40.76 24.09 -5.70
N LYS A 19 39.94 23.16 -6.24
CA LYS A 19 39.74 23.01 -7.69
C LYS A 19 38.74 24.03 -8.25
N ASN A 20 37.68 24.36 -7.50
CA ASN A 20 36.71 25.38 -7.89
C ASN A 20 37.37 26.75 -8.07
N ASP A 21 38.31 27.12 -7.21
CA ASP A 21 39.03 28.40 -7.31
C ASP A 21 39.91 28.46 -8.59
N LYS A 22 40.47 27.33 -9.03
CA LYS A 22 41.28 27.25 -10.27
C LYS A 22 40.44 27.18 -11.54
N GLU A 23 39.28 26.53 -11.51
CA GLU A 23 38.36 26.48 -12.66
C GLU A 23 37.62 27.82 -12.85
N SER A 24 37.32 28.53 -11.75
CA SER A 24 36.79 29.89 -11.81
C SER A 24 37.83 30.92 -12.27
N GLU A 25 39.11 30.79 -11.91
CA GLU A 25 40.18 31.61 -12.49
C GLU A 25 40.40 31.35 -14.00
N ALA A 26 40.22 30.12 -14.47
CA ALA A 26 40.38 29.77 -15.89
C ALA A 26 39.22 30.28 -16.79
N GLN A 27 38.01 30.45 -16.25
CA GLN A 27 36.86 31.00 -16.98
C GLN A 27 36.88 32.53 -17.13
N ILE A 28 37.61 33.25 -16.26
CA ILE A 28 37.64 34.73 -16.25
C ILE A 28 38.52 35.31 -17.38
N SER A 29 39.39 34.51 -18.03
CA SER A 29 40.32 34.99 -19.06
C SER A 29 39.72 35.15 -20.48
N TRP A 30 38.45 34.79 -20.72
CA TRP A 30 37.88 34.72 -22.08
C TRP A 30 36.92 35.86 -22.45
N PHE A 31 36.63 36.80 -21.54
CA PHE A 31 35.71 37.91 -21.80
C PHE A 31 36.37 39.27 -21.53
N ALA A 32 37.13 39.76 -22.51
CA ALA A 32 37.36 41.19 -22.68
C ALA A 32 36.63 41.62 -23.97
N PRO A 33 35.55 42.42 -23.92
CA PRO A 33 34.90 42.94 -25.11
C PRO A 33 35.53 44.28 -25.53
N GLU A 34 35.92 44.37 -26.80
CA GLU A 34 36.23 45.64 -27.47
C GLU A 34 34.94 46.44 -27.76
N ASP A 35 35.07 47.74 -27.54
CA ASP A 35 34.11 48.82 -27.75
C ASP A 35 33.52 48.86 -29.17
N HIS A 36 32.20 49.06 -29.27
CA HIS A 36 31.59 49.95 -30.27
C HIS A 36 30.20 50.40 -29.80
N GLY A 37 30.09 51.69 -29.46
CA GLY A 37 28.83 52.35 -29.10
C GLY A 37 27.98 52.74 -30.31
N TYR A 38 26.70 53.05 -30.07
CA TYR A 38 26.00 54.28 -30.48
C TYR A 38 24.52 54.25 -30.02
N GLY A 39 24.12 55.30 -29.30
CA GLY A 39 22.93 56.10 -29.61
C GLY A 39 21.53 55.58 -29.25
N THR A 40 20.97 56.13 -28.18
CA THR A 40 19.52 56.28 -27.91
C THR A 40 18.81 57.19 -28.92
N GLU A 41 17.57 56.87 -29.33
CA GLU A 41 16.49 57.87 -29.48
C GLU A 41 15.07 57.26 -29.58
N VAL A 42 14.11 58.06 -29.14
CA VAL A 42 12.68 57.81 -28.92
C VAL A 42 11.86 58.33 -30.12
N CYS A 43 10.81 57.63 -30.60
CA CYS A 43 9.47 58.23 -30.84
C CYS A 43 8.38 57.26 -31.34
N THR A 44 7.16 57.65 -31.01
CA THR A 44 5.80 57.09 -31.17
C THR A 44 5.31 56.82 -32.60
N LYS A 45 4.42 55.82 -32.80
CA LYS A 45 3.02 55.96 -33.29
C LYS A 45 2.31 54.61 -33.51
N ASN A 46 1.02 54.60 -33.17
CA ASN A 46 0.05 53.50 -33.24
C ASN A 46 -0.24 52.99 -34.66
N THR A 47 -0.45 51.67 -34.80
CA THR A 47 -1.36 51.07 -35.80
C THR A 47 -1.82 49.68 -35.32
N PRO A 48 -3.12 49.31 -35.42
CA PRO A 48 -3.65 48.06 -34.86
C PRO A 48 -3.61 46.95 -35.91
N CYS A 49 -2.66 46.01 -35.81
CA CYS A 49 -2.71 44.76 -36.58
C CYS A 49 -1.72 43.70 -36.04
N SER A 50 -2.06 42.97 -34.98
CA SER A 50 -1.25 41.78 -34.59
C SER A 50 -1.91 40.70 -33.73
N GLU A 51 -3.21 40.76 -33.41
CA GLU A 51 -3.83 39.70 -32.56
C GLU A 51 -3.87 38.31 -33.23
N LYS A 52 -3.90 38.22 -34.57
CA LYS A 52 -3.84 36.92 -35.27
C LYS A 52 -2.43 36.33 -35.43
N LYS A 53 -1.37 37.10 -35.20
CA LYS A 53 0.02 36.60 -35.29
C LYS A 53 0.52 36.06 -33.95
N LEU A 54 0.09 36.66 -32.83
CA LEU A 54 0.43 36.20 -31.48
C LEU A 54 -0.14 34.79 -31.20
N ASP A 55 -1.41 34.53 -31.54
CA ASP A 55 -2.06 33.23 -31.29
C ASP A 55 -1.44 32.07 -32.13
N ILE A 56 -0.90 32.37 -33.33
CA ILE A 56 -0.20 31.37 -34.16
C ILE A 56 1.22 31.10 -33.64
N GLN A 57 1.87 32.12 -33.09
CA GLN A 57 3.23 32.03 -32.57
C GLN A 57 3.25 31.35 -31.19
N GLU A 58 2.23 31.61 -30.37
CA GLU A 58 1.98 30.95 -29.09
C GLU A 58 1.56 29.48 -29.29
N LYS A 59 0.69 29.17 -30.26
CA LYS A 59 0.40 27.77 -30.65
C LYS A 59 1.61 27.04 -31.22
N LYS A 60 2.53 27.74 -31.91
CA LYS A 60 3.80 27.15 -32.40
C LYS A 60 4.80 26.91 -31.27
N LEU A 61 4.90 27.83 -30.30
CA LEU A 61 5.71 27.67 -29.09
C LEU A 61 5.19 26.53 -28.22
N ILE A 62 3.87 26.46 -27.99
CA ILE A 62 3.22 25.35 -27.29
C ILE A 62 3.42 24.02 -28.04
N ASN A 63 3.34 24.01 -29.37
CA ASN A 63 3.63 22.80 -30.14
C ASN A 63 5.12 22.44 -30.16
N GLN A 64 6.04 23.41 -30.13
CA GLN A 64 7.48 23.16 -30.01
C GLN A 64 7.86 22.67 -28.61
N GLU A 65 7.27 23.22 -27.55
CA GLU A 65 7.39 22.73 -26.18
C GLU A 65 6.78 21.34 -26.03
N LYS A 66 5.58 21.08 -26.57
CA LYS A 66 4.99 19.73 -26.64
C LYS A 66 5.88 18.74 -27.40
N LYS A 67 6.56 19.18 -28.46
CA LYS A 67 7.46 18.34 -29.26
C LYS A 67 8.80 18.12 -28.56
N MET A 68 9.37 19.12 -27.89
CA MET A 68 10.57 18.99 -27.05
C MET A 68 10.33 18.14 -25.81
N PHE A 69 9.17 18.30 -25.15
CA PHE A 69 8.75 17.47 -24.01
C PHE A 69 8.50 16.01 -24.44
N ARG A 70 7.87 15.79 -25.61
CA ARG A 70 7.72 14.45 -26.22
C ARG A 70 9.07 13.82 -26.64
N ILE A 71 10.07 14.61 -27.03
CA ILE A 71 11.37 14.10 -27.48
C ILE A 71 12.27 13.75 -26.27
N ARG A 72 12.19 14.47 -25.14
CA ARG A 72 12.93 14.12 -23.91
C ARG A 72 12.39 12.87 -23.19
N ASN A 73 11.09 12.56 -23.33
CA ASN A 73 10.48 11.38 -22.69
C ASN A 73 10.38 10.14 -23.59
N LYS A 74 10.85 10.18 -24.85
CA LYS A 74 10.73 9.05 -25.77
C LYS A 74 11.62 7.85 -25.43
N SER A 75 12.62 8.00 -24.57
CA SER A 75 13.57 6.92 -24.23
C SER A 75 13.13 6.01 -23.10
N TYR A 76 12.08 6.35 -22.35
CA TYR A 76 11.56 5.53 -21.25
C TYR A 76 10.03 5.57 -21.26
N ILE A 77 9.41 4.80 -22.17
CA ILE A 77 8.00 4.47 -22.04
C ILE A 77 7.89 3.61 -20.78
N ASP A 78 7.33 4.20 -19.73
CA ASP A 78 6.79 3.47 -18.60
C ASP A 78 5.88 2.35 -19.15
N GLN A 79 6.31 1.10 -19.02
CA GLN A 79 5.63 -0.06 -19.62
C GLN A 79 4.16 -0.13 -19.20
N ASP A 80 3.85 0.37 -18.00
CA ASP A 80 2.50 0.40 -17.46
C ASP A 80 1.60 1.46 -18.14
N SER A 81 2.17 2.37 -18.94
CA SER A 81 1.48 3.43 -19.69
C SER A 81 1.29 3.12 -21.19
N GLU A 82 1.67 1.94 -21.67
CA GLU A 82 1.60 1.57 -23.10
C GLU A 82 0.20 1.74 -23.68
N TYR A 83 -0.84 1.24 -22.98
CA TYR A 83 -2.21 1.36 -23.46
C TYR A 83 -2.67 2.83 -23.52
N LEU A 84 -2.34 3.65 -22.52
CA LEU A 84 -2.75 5.06 -22.44
C LEU A 84 -2.20 5.88 -23.61
N LEU A 85 -0.92 5.70 -23.92
CA LEU A 85 -0.20 6.54 -24.89
C LEU A 85 -0.54 6.20 -26.36
N GLN A 86 -1.35 5.17 -26.59
CA GLN A 86 -1.96 4.90 -27.90
C GLN A 86 -3.02 5.95 -28.22
N GLU A 87 -3.01 6.49 -29.44
CA GLU A 87 -4.05 7.43 -29.89
C GLU A 87 -5.40 6.72 -30.14
N ASN A 88 -6.51 7.36 -29.76
CA ASN A 88 -7.85 6.87 -30.09
C ASN A 88 -8.25 7.36 -31.49
N GLU A 89 -8.05 6.50 -32.49
CA GLU A 89 -8.37 6.70 -33.91
C GLU A 89 -9.52 5.77 -34.34
N PRO A 90 -10.79 6.24 -34.36
CA PRO A 90 -11.90 5.46 -34.89
C PRO A 90 -11.70 5.13 -36.38
N ASP A 91 -12.07 3.91 -36.78
CA ASP A 91 -11.86 3.38 -38.13
C ASP A 91 -13.08 2.56 -38.57
N GLY A 92 -13.76 3.04 -39.64
CA GLY A 92 -14.95 2.39 -40.19
C GLY A 92 -14.71 0.97 -40.71
N THR A 93 -13.49 0.66 -41.15
CA THR A 93 -13.14 -0.72 -41.56
C THR A 93 -13.03 -1.64 -40.35
N LEU A 94 -12.54 -1.13 -39.22
CA LEU A 94 -12.50 -1.87 -37.97
C LEU A 94 -13.90 -2.00 -37.36
N ASP A 95 -14.74 -0.97 -37.45
CA ASP A 95 -16.14 -1.04 -37.02
C ASP A 95 -16.88 -2.20 -37.68
N GLN A 96 -16.74 -2.32 -39.01
CA GLN A 96 -17.33 -3.41 -39.77
C GLN A 96 -16.79 -4.78 -39.34
N LYS A 97 -15.47 -4.91 -39.15
CA LYS A 97 -14.85 -6.16 -38.67
C LYS A 97 -15.33 -6.56 -37.28
N LEU A 98 -15.48 -5.60 -36.36
CA LEU A 98 -15.97 -5.87 -35.01
C LEU A 98 -17.45 -6.31 -35.02
N LEU A 99 -18.26 -5.72 -35.90
CA LEU A 99 -19.66 -6.10 -36.07
C LEU A 99 -19.79 -7.53 -36.65
N GLU A 100 -18.99 -7.86 -37.66
CA GLU A 100 -18.92 -9.21 -38.24
C GLU A 100 -18.43 -10.25 -37.21
N ASP A 101 -17.42 -9.92 -36.41
CA ASP A 101 -16.94 -10.79 -35.33
C ASP A 101 -18.03 -11.02 -34.26
N LEU A 102 -18.79 -9.98 -33.89
CA LEU A 102 -19.92 -10.12 -32.98
C LEU A 102 -21.02 -11.04 -33.56
N GLN A 103 -21.34 -10.93 -34.85
CA GLN A 103 -22.28 -11.82 -35.53
C GLN A 103 -21.76 -13.27 -35.56
N LYS A 104 -20.46 -13.45 -35.80
CA LYS A 104 -19.81 -14.78 -35.76
C LYS A 104 -19.87 -15.41 -34.37
N LYS A 105 -19.63 -14.61 -33.31
CA LYS A 105 -19.73 -15.07 -31.91
C LYS A 105 -21.13 -15.57 -31.56
N LYS A 106 -22.18 -14.96 -32.10
CA LYS A 106 -23.57 -15.44 -31.90
C LYS A 106 -23.81 -16.88 -32.38
N ASN A 107 -22.91 -17.44 -33.20
CA ASN A 107 -22.95 -18.82 -33.67
C ASN A 107 -21.91 -19.74 -32.96
N ASP A 108 -21.03 -19.24 -32.09
CA ASP A 108 -20.08 -20.07 -31.31
C ASP A 108 -20.80 -20.66 -30.09
N LEU A 109 -20.80 -22.00 -29.97
CA LEU A 109 -21.41 -22.72 -28.86
C LEU A 109 -20.91 -22.24 -27.48
N ARG A 110 -19.62 -21.92 -27.35
CA ARG A 110 -19.03 -21.43 -26.08
C ARG A 110 -19.56 -20.04 -25.72
N TYR A 111 -19.75 -19.18 -26.73
CA TYR A 111 -20.33 -17.86 -26.52
C TYR A 111 -21.81 -17.98 -26.15
N ILE A 112 -22.57 -18.83 -26.85
CA ILE A 112 -23.98 -19.08 -26.57
C ILE A 112 -24.19 -19.56 -25.13
N GLU A 113 -23.39 -20.53 -24.65
CA GLU A 113 -23.43 -21.02 -23.28
C GLU A 113 -23.20 -19.89 -22.26
N MET A 114 -22.20 -19.03 -22.51
CA MET A 114 -21.92 -17.88 -21.66
C MET A 114 -23.04 -16.83 -21.71
N GLN A 115 -23.70 -16.61 -22.86
CA GLN A 115 -24.85 -15.72 -22.94
C GLN A 115 -26.01 -16.20 -22.07
N HIS A 116 -26.32 -17.50 -22.08
CA HIS A 116 -27.38 -18.06 -21.23
C HIS A 116 -27.12 -17.84 -19.74
N PHE A 117 -25.84 -17.79 -19.32
CA PHE A 117 -25.49 -17.40 -17.97
C PHE A 117 -25.71 -15.90 -17.74
N ARG A 118 -25.24 -15.05 -18.65
CA ARG A 118 -25.36 -13.58 -18.55
C ARG A 118 -26.81 -13.11 -18.48
N GLU A 119 -27.70 -13.74 -19.24
CA GLU A 119 -29.15 -13.45 -19.27
C GLU A 119 -29.84 -13.65 -17.93
N LYS A 120 -29.26 -14.46 -17.03
CA LYS A 120 -29.79 -14.66 -15.67
C LYS A 120 -29.46 -13.52 -14.71
N LEU A 121 -28.49 -12.66 -15.06
CA LEU A 121 -28.06 -11.56 -14.20
C LEU A 121 -29.04 -10.39 -14.29
N PRO A 122 -29.40 -9.74 -13.17
CA PRO A 122 -30.32 -8.59 -13.18
C PRO A 122 -29.88 -7.45 -14.09
N SER A 123 -28.57 -7.21 -14.18
CA SER A 123 -28.02 -6.17 -15.05
C SER A 123 -28.37 -6.38 -16.53
N TYR A 124 -28.55 -7.63 -16.98
CA TYR A 124 -28.93 -7.94 -18.35
C TYR A 124 -30.34 -7.43 -18.68
N GLY A 125 -31.29 -7.61 -17.77
CA GLY A 125 -32.66 -7.08 -17.93
C GLY A 125 -32.70 -5.56 -18.08
N MET A 126 -31.74 -4.84 -17.49
CA MET A 126 -31.62 -3.39 -17.56
C MET A 126 -30.60 -2.89 -18.59
N GLN A 127 -30.05 -3.76 -19.43
CA GLN A 127 -28.97 -3.42 -20.37
C GLN A 127 -29.26 -2.16 -21.19
N LYS A 128 -30.45 -2.08 -21.79
CA LYS A 128 -30.85 -0.95 -22.64
C LYS A 128 -30.98 0.35 -21.85
N GLU A 129 -31.54 0.29 -20.64
CA GLU A 129 -31.72 1.46 -19.77
C GLU A 129 -30.39 2.01 -19.30
N LEU A 130 -29.48 1.13 -18.87
CA LEU A 130 -28.12 1.47 -18.45
C LEU A 130 -27.35 2.18 -19.57
N VAL A 131 -27.31 1.56 -20.76
CA VAL A 131 -26.58 2.13 -21.90
C VAL A 131 -27.20 3.46 -22.35
N ASN A 132 -28.52 3.56 -22.41
CA ASN A 132 -29.20 4.81 -22.77
C ASN A 132 -28.90 5.94 -21.77
N LEU A 133 -28.81 5.63 -20.47
CA LEU A 133 -28.48 6.62 -19.44
C LEU A 133 -27.04 7.12 -19.58
N ILE A 134 -26.09 6.21 -19.79
CA ILE A 134 -24.66 6.50 -20.00
C ILE A 134 -24.45 7.31 -21.30
N ASP A 135 -25.16 6.99 -22.37
CA ASP A 135 -25.03 7.69 -23.66
C ASP A 135 -25.53 9.15 -23.54
N LYS A 136 -26.62 9.37 -22.78
CA LYS A 136 -27.23 10.70 -22.60
C LYS A 136 -26.50 11.63 -21.63
N HIS A 137 -25.77 11.10 -20.65
CA HIS A 137 -25.17 11.92 -19.59
C HIS A 137 -23.66 11.74 -19.55
N GLN A 138 -22.93 12.78 -19.13
CA GLN A 138 -21.47 12.71 -19.03
C GLN A 138 -21.04 11.88 -17.81
N VAL A 139 -21.79 11.97 -16.71
CA VAL A 139 -21.57 11.22 -15.46
C VAL A 139 -22.82 10.42 -15.13
N THR A 140 -22.65 9.18 -14.67
CA THR A 140 -23.76 8.33 -14.21
C THR A 140 -23.33 7.52 -13.00
N VAL A 141 -24.20 7.42 -12.00
CA VAL A 141 -24.02 6.53 -10.85
C VAL A 141 -24.89 5.28 -11.03
N ILE A 142 -24.26 4.12 -10.95
CA ILE A 142 -24.92 2.82 -10.99
C ILE A 142 -24.80 2.18 -9.61
N SER A 143 -25.92 2.02 -8.92
CA SER A 143 -26.00 1.26 -7.69
C SER A 143 -26.57 -0.13 -7.95
N GLY A 144 -26.27 -1.09 -7.10
CA GLY A 144 -26.89 -2.41 -7.15
C GLY A 144 -26.22 -3.37 -6.18
N GLU A 145 -26.91 -4.40 -5.73
CA GLU A 145 -26.34 -5.30 -4.72
C GLU A 145 -25.17 -6.14 -5.24
N THR A 146 -24.45 -6.83 -4.35
CA THR A 146 -23.42 -7.79 -4.76
C THR A 146 -24.05 -8.91 -5.59
N GLY A 147 -23.39 -9.31 -6.67
CA GLY A 147 -23.90 -10.34 -7.58
C GLY A 147 -24.87 -9.87 -8.67
N CYS A 148 -25.31 -8.59 -8.68
CA CYS A 148 -26.21 -8.11 -9.74
C CYS A 148 -25.55 -7.96 -11.14
N GLY A 149 -24.23 -8.12 -11.23
CA GLY A 149 -23.49 -8.14 -12.50
C GLY A 149 -22.88 -6.80 -12.95
N LYS A 150 -22.84 -5.75 -12.11
CA LYS A 150 -22.24 -4.44 -12.46
C LYS A 150 -20.86 -4.54 -13.11
N THR A 151 -19.90 -5.06 -12.36
CA THR A 151 -18.47 -5.12 -12.70
C THR A 151 -18.16 -5.85 -14.00
N THR A 152 -18.84 -6.98 -14.24
CA THR A 152 -18.60 -7.82 -15.44
C THR A 152 -19.45 -7.40 -16.63
N GLN A 153 -20.64 -6.83 -16.42
CA GLN A 153 -21.60 -6.62 -17.51
C GLN A 153 -21.62 -5.18 -18.05
N VAL A 154 -21.48 -4.15 -17.22
CA VAL A 154 -21.64 -2.74 -17.67
C VAL A 154 -20.63 -2.37 -18.76
N THR A 155 -19.36 -2.78 -18.60
CA THR A 155 -18.30 -2.56 -19.59
C THR A 155 -18.62 -3.26 -20.93
N GLN A 156 -19.13 -4.49 -20.86
CA GLN A 156 -19.55 -5.24 -22.04
C GLN A 156 -20.77 -4.61 -22.72
N PHE A 157 -21.74 -4.11 -21.95
CA PHE A 157 -22.93 -3.46 -22.51
C PHE A 157 -22.58 -2.20 -23.29
N ILE A 158 -21.65 -1.39 -22.78
CA ILE A 158 -21.16 -0.21 -23.51
C ILE A 158 -20.46 -0.64 -24.80
N LEU A 159 -19.49 -1.57 -24.72
CA LEU A 159 -18.72 -2.01 -25.89
C LEU A 159 -19.63 -2.65 -26.96
N ASP A 160 -20.49 -3.59 -26.56
CA ASP A 160 -21.38 -4.30 -27.46
C ASP A 160 -22.38 -3.33 -28.13
N ASN A 161 -22.89 -2.34 -27.40
CA ASN A 161 -23.76 -1.32 -27.99
C ASN A 161 -23.07 -0.48 -29.06
N TYR A 162 -21.82 -0.07 -28.84
CA TYR A 162 -21.06 0.66 -29.84
C TYR A 162 -20.75 -0.21 -31.06
N ILE A 163 -20.40 -1.49 -30.87
CA ILE A 163 -20.21 -2.43 -31.97
C ILE A 163 -21.51 -2.61 -32.78
N GLU A 164 -22.64 -2.84 -32.12
CA GLU A 164 -23.95 -3.00 -32.76
C GLU A 164 -24.41 -1.75 -33.53
N ARG A 165 -23.98 -0.56 -33.10
CA ARG A 165 -24.22 0.72 -33.80
C ARG A 165 -23.19 1.02 -34.90
N GLY A 166 -22.26 0.12 -35.18
CA GLY A 166 -21.20 0.32 -36.19
C GLY A 166 -20.18 1.38 -35.80
N LYS A 167 -19.89 1.54 -34.50
CA LYS A 167 -18.94 2.50 -33.92
C LYS A 167 -17.98 1.85 -32.91
N GLY A 168 -17.78 0.54 -33.01
CA GLY A 168 -17.01 -0.25 -32.05
C GLY A 168 -15.58 0.26 -31.83
N SER A 169 -14.92 0.75 -32.89
CA SER A 169 -13.55 1.26 -32.87
C SER A 169 -13.37 2.54 -32.04
N ALA A 170 -14.43 3.32 -31.81
CA ALA A 170 -14.39 4.52 -30.96
C ALA A 170 -14.36 4.19 -29.46
N CYS A 171 -14.66 2.94 -29.08
CA CYS A 171 -14.73 2.51 -27.70
C CYS A 171 -13.38 2.08 -27.14
N ARG A 172 -12.89 2.83 -26.17
CA ARG A 172 -11.79 2.47 -25.26
C ARG A 172 -12.25 2.66 -23.82
N ILE A 173 -12.63 1.56 -23.18
CA ILE A 173 -13.20 1.53 -21.84
C ILE A 173 -12.11 1.16 -20.85
N VAL A 174 -11.97 1.94 -19.78
CA VAL A 174 -11.05 1.64 -18.68
C VAL A 174 -11.86 1.51 -17.40
N CYS A 175 -11.77 0.36 -16.75
CA CYS A 175 -12.48 0.09 -15.50
C CYS A 175 -11.48 -0.10 -14.36
N THR A 176 -11.58 0.74 -13.33
CA THR A 176 -10.70 0.64 -12.16
C THR A 176 -11.24 -0.39 -11.18
N GLN A 177 -10.33 -1.07 -10.49
CA GLN A 177 -10.60 -2.03 -9.44
C GLN A 177 -9.74 -1.70 -8.21
N PRO A 178 -10.25 -1.91 -6.98
CA PRO A 178 -9.50 -1.57 -5.76
C PRO A 178 -8.31 -2.50 -5.52
N ARG A 179 -8.34 -3.74 -6.05
CA ARG A 179 -7.31 -4.77 -5.81
C ARG A 179 -6.80 -5.39 -7.09
N ARG A 180 -5.53 -5.82 -7.07
CA ARG A 180 -4.86 -6.48 -8.20
C ARG A 180 -5.58 -7.77 -8.64
N ILE A 181 -5.97 -8.62 -7.68
CA ILE A 181 -6.68 -9.87 -7.97
C ILE A 181 -8.05 -9.62 -8.63
N SER A 182 -8.73 -8.53 -8.26
CA SER A 182 -9.99 -8.12 -8.89
C SER A 182 -9.78 -7.79 -10.36
N ALA A 183 -8.79 -6.95 -10.68
CA ALA A 183 -8.48 -6.58 -12.06
C ALA A 183 -8.16 -7.81 -12.93
N ILE A 184 -7.36 -8.76 -12.42
CA ILE A 184 -7.03 -10.00 -13.14
C ILE A 184 -8.28 -10.88 -13.31
N SER A 185 -8.93 -11.26 -12.22
CA SER A 185 -10.03 -12.24 -12.25
C SER A 185 -11.24 -11.74 -13.02
N VAL A 186 -11.57 -10.45 -12.92
CA VAL A 186 -12.66 -9.84 -13.70
C VAL A 186 -12.31 -9.81 -15.18
N ALA A 187 -11.09 -9.42 -15.56
CA ALA A 187 -10.68 -9.42 -16.96
C ALA A 187 -10.69 -10.82 -17.58
N GLU A 188 -10.20 -11.83 -16.84
CA GLU A 188 -10.24 -13.23 -17.26
C GLU A 188 -11.68 -13.74 -17.40
N ARG A 189 -12.55 -13.41 -16.44
CA ARG A 189 -13.97 -13.77 -16.46
C ARG A 189 -14.69 -13.14 -17.66
N VAL A 190 -14.49 -11.85 -17.90
CA VAL A 190 -15.13 -11.12 -19.00
C VAL A 190 -14.60 -11.62 -20.35
N ALA A 191 -13.30 -11.89 -20.48
CA ALA A 191 -12.76 -12.51 -21.68
C ALA A 191 -13.39 -13.90 -21.95
N ALA A 192 -13.53 -14.72 -20.91
CA ALA A 192 -14.18 -16.03 -21.01
C ALA A 192 -15.66 -15.93 -21.40
N GLU A 193 -16.42 -14.98 -20.81
CA GLU A 193 -17.82 -14.70 -21.19
C GLU A 193 -17.95 -14.27 -22.67
N ARG A 194 -16.90 -13.68 -23.23
CA ARG A 194 -16.81 -13.29 -24.64
C ARG A 194 -16.22 -14.38 -25.53
N ALA A 195 -15.99 -15.59 -25.00
CA ALA A 195 -15.35 -16.72 -25.67
C ALA A 195 -13.94 -16.40 -26.23
N GLU A 196 -13.19 -15.55 -25.51
CA GLU A 196 -11.85 -15.09 -25.85
C GLU A 196 -10.83 -15.46 -24.77
N SER A 197 -9.55 -15.46 -25.12
CA SER A 197 -8.47 -15.43 -24.12
C SER A 197 -8.26 -14.01 -23.62
N CYS A 198 -7.96 -13.83 -22.32
CA CYS A 198 -7.64 -12.51 -21.76
C CYS A 198 -6.35 -11.94 -22.36
N GLY A 199 -6.41 -10.69 -22.83
CA GLY A 199 -5.32 -9.99 -23.52
C GLY A 199 -5.05 -10.53 -24.93
N ASN A 200 -3.79 -10.57 -25.35
CA ASN A 200 -3.34 -11.08 -26.66
C ASN A 200 -4.04 -10.40 -27.86
N GLY A 201 -4.34 -9.11 -27.76
CA GLY A 201 -5.07 -8.39 -28.81
C GLY A 201 -6.56 -8.75 -28.93
N ASN A 202 -7.14 -9.44 -27.96
CA ASN A 202 -8.59 -9.64 -27.86
C ASN A 202 -9.29 -8.43 -27.24
N SER A 203 -10.60 -8.52 -27.01
CA SER A 203 -11.43 -7.38 -26.60
C SER A 203 -11.20 -6.93 -25.16
N THR A 204 -10.76 -7.84 -24.29
CA THR A 204 -10.64 -7.59 -22.86
C THR A 204 -9.25 -7.97 -22.35
N GLY A 205 -8.70 -7.11 -21.50
CA GLY A 205 -7.42 -7.33 -20.85
C GLY A 205 -7.32 -6.61 -19.52
N TYR A 206 -6.15 -6.69 -18.90
CA TYR A 206 -5.86 -5.97 -17.67
C TYR A 206 -4.47 -5.34 -17.66
N GLN A 207 -4.33 -4.29 -16.86
CA GLN A 207 -3.07 -3.65 -16.50
C GLN A 207 -3.02 -3.47 -14.98
N ILE A 208 -2.08 -4.12 -14.33
CA ILE A 208 -1.71 -3.86 -12.94
C ILE A 208 -0.22 -3.56 -12.90
N ARG A 209 0.25 -3.00 -11.79
CA ARG A 209 1.69 -2.76 -11.63
C ARG A 209 2.48 -4.04 -11.90
N LEU A 210 3.50 -3.95 -12.75
CA LEU A 210 4.38 -5.02 -13.25
C LEU A 210 3.80 -6.08 -14.18
N GLN A 211 2.48 -6.12 -14.36
CA GLN A 211 1.88 -7.26 -15.00
C GLN A 211 0.70 -6.81 -15.83
N SER A 212 0.77 -7.10 -17.11
CA SER A 212 -0.29 -6.76 -18.05
C SER A 212 -0.60 -7.91 -18.98
N ARG A 213 -1.84 -7.91 -19.44
CA ARG A 213 -2.29 -8.66 -20.62
C ARG A 213 -3.18 -7.71 -21.40
N LEU A 214 -2.55 -6.87 -22.21
CA LEU A 214 -3.24 -5.77 -22.89
C LEU A 214 -4.23 -6.29 -23.94
N PRO A 215 -5.42 -5.68 -24.05
CA PRO A 215 -6.35 -5.94 -25.14
C PRO A 215 -5.87 -5.26 -26.43
N ARG A 216 -6.63 -5.39 -27.52
CA ARG A 216 -6.43 -4.59 -28.74
C ARG A 216 -6.53 -3.09 -28.49
N LYS A 217 -5.95 -2.31 -29.40
CA LYS A 217 -5.95 -0.83 -29.37
C LYS A 217 -7.36 -0.23 -29.35
N GLN A 218 -8.28 -0.74 -30.18
CA GLN A 218 -9.61 -0.15 -30.37
C GLN A 218 -10.75 -1.14 -30.15
N GLY A 219 -11.90 -0.64 -29.68
CA GLY A 219 -13.04 -1.47 -29.32
C GLY A 219 -12.69 -2.43 -28.18
N SER A 220 -12.14 -1.91 -27.09
CA SER A 220 -11.55 -2.71 -26.01
C SER A 220 -11.94 -2.26 -24.60
N ILE A 221 -11.82 -3.21 -23.68
CA ILE A 221 -12.04 -3.06 -22.24
C ILE A 221 -10.72 -3.37 -21.52
N LEU A 222 -10.23 -2.44 -20.73
CA LEU A 222 -9.08 -2.64 -19.86
C LEU A 222 -9.49 -2.52 -18.40
N TYR A 223 -9.28 -3.59 -17.62
CA TYR A 223 -9.37 -3.53 -16.17
C TYR A 223 -8.03 -3.15 -15.55
N CYS A 224 -8.00 -2.22 -14.61
CA CYS A 224 -6.75 -1.81 -13.96
C CYS A 224 -6.96 -1.46 -12.49
N THR A 225 -5.88 -1.33 -11.73
CA THR A 225 -5.96 -0.77 -10.37
C THR A 225 -6.03 0.76 -10.41
N THR A 226 -6.68 1.39 -9.42
CA THR A 226 -6.74 2.86 -9.31
C THR A 226 -5.37 3.54 -9.38
N GLY A 227 -4.35 2.94 -8.76
CA GLY A 227 -2.96 3.44 -8.83
C GLY A 227 -2.38 3.54 -10.25
N ILE A 228 -2.81 2.70 -11.20
CA ILE A 228 -2.35 2.77 -12.60
C ILE A 228 -2.88 4.06 -13.26
N ILE A 229 -4.13 4.45 -12.99
CA ILE A 229 -4.68 5.70 -13.54
C ILE A 229 -3.96 6.92 -12.96
N LEU A 230 -3.61 6.88 -11.68
CA LEU A 230 -2.91 7.98 -11.04
C LEU A 230 -1.46 8.14 -11.54
N GLN A 231 -0.82 7.03 -11.91
CA GLN A 231 0.45 7.04 -12.64
C GLN A 231 0.27 7.59 -14.06
N TRP A 232 -0.79 7.18 -14.77
CA TRP A 232 -1.12 7.67 -16.11
C TRP A 232 -1.33 9.19 -16.17
N LEU A 233 -1.93 9.77 -15.14
CA LEU A 233 -2.15 11.22 -15.04
C LEU A 233 -0.85 12.04 -14.99
N GLN A 234 0.29 11.43 -14.64
CA GLN A 234 1.60 12.08 -14.75
C GLN A 234 2.06 12.22 -16.20
N SER A 235 1.69 11.26 -17.05
CA SER A 235 2.08 11.22 -18.47
C SER A 235 1.07 11.94 -19.37
N ASP A 236 -0.22 11.71 -19.13
CA ASP A 236 -1.34 12.36 -19.81
C ASP A 236 -2.42 12.76 -18.79
N PRO A 237 -2.39 14.01 -18.28
CA PRO A 237 -3.33 14.48 -17.27
C PRO A 237 -4.77 14.55 -17.79
N TYR A 238 -4.96 14.47 -19.11
CA TYR A 238 -6.30 14.49 -19.72
C TYR A 238 -6.86 13.10 -20.01
N LEU A 239 -6.09 12.03 -19.84
CA LEU A 239 -6.44 10.66 -20.22
C LEU A 239 -7.01 10.61 -21.66
N SER A 240 -6.33 11.28 -22.58
CA SER A 240 -6.83 11.70 -23.90
C SER A 240 -7.35 10.54 -24.76
N SER A 241 -6.76 9.36 -24.63
CA SER A 241 -7.15 8.18 -25.40
C SER A 241 -8.34 7.40 -24.82
N VAL A 242 -8.78 7.70 -23.59
CA VAL A 242 -9.86 7.00 -22.92
C VAL A 242 -11.21 7.62 -23.29
N SER A 243 -12.16 6.78 -23.69
CA SER A 243 -13.54 7.21 -24.03
C SER A 243 -14.50 7.11 -22.85
N HIS A 244 -14.35 6.05 -22.05
CA HIS A 244 -15.19 5.77 -20.89
C HIS A 244 -14.29 5.35 -19.73
N ILE A 245 -14.43 6.01 -18.59
CA ILE A 245 -13.81 5.61 -17.33
C ILE A 245 -14.89 5.09 -16.38
N VAL A 246 -14.70 3.88 -15.90
CA VAL A 246 -15.60 3.22 -14.95
C VAL A 246 -14.87 3.10 -13.62
N LEU A 247 -15.31 3.86 -12.62
CA LEU A 247 -14.81 3.77 -11.26
C LEU A 247 -15.68 2.75 -10.51
N ASP A 248 -15.16 1.54 -10.34
CA ASP A 248 -15.87 0.45 -9.64
C ASP A 248 -15.53 0.39 -8.15
N GLU A 249 -16.42 -0.24 -7.38
CA GLU A 249 -16.28 -0.46 -5.94
C GLU A 249 -16.01 0.82 -5.13
N ILE A 250 -16.53 1.98 -5.57
CA ILE A 250 -16.26 3.30 -4.95
C ILE A 250 -16.71 3.40 -3.49
N HIS A 251 -17.58 2.50 -3.06
CA HIS A 251 -18.05 2.40 -1.68
C HIS A 251 -17.00 1.86 -0.70
N GLU A 252 -15.89 1.29 -1.19
CA GLU A 252 -14.77 0.89 -0.33
C GLU A 252 -13.99 2.10 0.21
N ARG A 253 -14.17 3.29 -0.38
CA ARG A 253 -13.60 4.58 0.09
C ARG A 253 -12.10 4.50 0.40
N ASN A 254 -11.36 3.84 -0.50
CA ASN A 254 -9.91 3.80 -0.45
C ASN A 254 -9.31 5.17 -0.79
N LEU A 255 -8.15 5.47 -0.21
CA LEU A 255 -7.49 6.78 -0.39
C LEU A 255 -7.30 7.15 -1.87
N GLN A 256 -6.77 6.22 -2.66
CA GLN A 256 -6.50 6.45 -4.09
C GLN A 256 -7.79 6.63 -4.92
N SER A 257 -8.89 5.98 -4.53
CA SER A 257 -10.19 6.11 -5.21
C SER A 257 -10.79 7.50 -4.99
N ASP A 258 -10.75 8.01 -3.76
CA ASP A 258 -11.28 9.33 -3.41
C ASP A 258 -10.56 10.45 -4.16
N VAL A 259 -9.24 10.34 -4.26
CA VAL A 259 -8.39 11.30 -4.98
C VAL A 259 -8.67 11.25 -6.47
N LEU A 260 -8.77 10.03 -7.04
CA LEU A 260 -9.10 9.86 -8.45
C LEU A 260 -10.49 10.44 -8.78
N MET A 261 -11.48 10.27 -7.90
CA MET A 261 -12.81 10.88 -8.09
C MET A 261 -12.72 12.40 -8.21
N THR A 262 -11.95 13.07 -7.34
CA THR A 262 -11.77 14.52 -7.40
C THR A 262 -11.04 14.96 -8.67
N VAL A 263 -9.97 14.26 -9.07
CA VAL A 263 -9.26 14.57 -10.32
C VAL A 263 -10.16 14.38 -11.54
N VAL A 264 -10.92 13.28 -11.60
CA VAL A 264 -11.87 13.01 -12.68
C VAL A 264 -12.96 14.07 -12.72
N LYS A 265 -13.49 14.49 -11.57
CA LYS A 265 -14.49 15.58 -11.48
C LYS A 265 -13.97 16.88 -12.11
N ASP A 266 -12.70 17.20 -11.90
CA ASP A 266 -12.07 18.38 -12.50
C ASP A 266 -11.84 18.21 -14.01
N LEU A 267 -11.43 17.01 -14.42
CA LEU A 267 -11.18 16.66 -15.81
C LEU A 267 -12.43 16.80 -16.70
N LEU A 268 -13.61 16.54 -16.15
CA LEU A 268 -14.90 16.67 -16.87
C LEU A 268 -15.12 18.07 -17.47
N ASN A 269 -14.55 19.11 -16.87
CA ASN A 269 -14.62 20.48 -17.38
C ASN A 269 -13.82 20.68 -18.68
N PHE A 270 -12.84 19.82 -18.93
CA PHE A 270 -11.95 19.90 -20.10
C PHE A 270 -12.27 18.82 -21.15
N ARG A 271 -12.86 17.69 -20.74
CA ARG A 271 -13.17 16.53 -21.58
C ARG A 271 -14.68 16.30 -21.68
N SER A 272 -15.36 17.09 -22.51
CA SER A 272 -16.81 16.93 -22.77
C SER A 272 -17.19 15.62 -23.45
N ASP A 273 -16.21 14.97 -24.10
CA ASP A 273 -16.33 13.68 -24.77
C ASP A 273 -16.19 12.47 -23.82
N LEU A 274 -15.55 12.65 -22.65
CA LEU A 274 -15.32 11.58 -21.69
C LEU A 274 -16.61 11.21 -20.94
N LYS A 275 -16.91 9.91 -20.89
CA LYS A 275 -17.99 9.36 -20.06
C LYS A 275 -17.44 8.79 -18.75
N VAL A 276 -18.04 9.16 -17.62
CA VAL A 276 -17.68 8.69 -16.28
C VAL A 276 -18.82 7.87 -15.70
N ILE A 277 -18.51 6.64 -15.28
CA ILE A 277 -19.47 5.72 -14.67
C ILE A 277 -18.98 5.38 -13.27
N LEU A 278 -19.77 5.70 -12.26
CA LEU A 278 -19.48 5.44 -10.85
C LEU A 278 -20.30 4.23 -10.40
N MET A 279 -19.66 3.13 -10.00
CA MET A 279 -20.36 1.92 -9.58
C MET A 279 -20.20 1.64 -8.09
N SER A 280 -21.32 1.45 -7.39
CA SER A 280 -21.36 1.18 -5.96
C SER A 280 -22.22 -0.05 -5.64
N ALA A 281 -21.77 -0.88 -4.70
CA ALA A 281 -22.54 -2.02 -4.21
C ALA A 281 -23.53 -1.66 -3.08
N THR A 282 -23.45 -0.44 -2.54
CA THR A 282 -24.21 -0.01 -1.36
C THR A 282 -25.29 1.01 -1.72
N LEU A 283 -26.26 1.17 -0.83
CA LEU A 283 -27.38 2.10 -0.98
C LEU A 283 -27.01 3.56 -0.73
N ASN A 284 -25.78 3.89 -0.32
CA ASN A 284 -25.34 5.28 -0.10
C ASN A 284 -24.81 5.93 -1.40
N ALA A 285 -25.48 5.62 -2.52
CA ALA A 285 -25.04 6.04 -3.83
C ALA A 285 -25.35 7.55 -4.08
N GLU A 286 -26.24 8.12 -3.29
CA GLU A 286 -26.70 9.52 -3.36
C GLU A 286 -25.56 10.48 -3.05
N LYS A 287 -24.69 10.17 -2.08
CA LYS A 287 -23.51 10.98 -1.77
C LYS A 287 -22.58 11.15 -2.98
N PHE A 288 -22.42 10.10 -3.79
CA PHE A 288 -21.62 10.17 -5.01
C PHE A 288 -22.31 11.01 -6.08
N SER A 289 -23.63 10.90 -6.22
CA SER A 289 -24.41 11.76 -7.13
C SER A 289 -24.30 13.23 -6.75
N GLU A 290 -24.54 13.56 -5.47
CA GLU A 290 -24.43 14.92 -4.93
C GLU A 290 -23.03 15.50 -5.18
N TYR A 291 -21.98 14.73 -4.86
CA TYR A 291 -20.60 15.15 -5.09
C TYR A 291 -20.31 15.45 -6.56
N PHE A 292 -20.90 14.72 -7.50
CA PHE A 292 -20.79 14.96 -8.94
C PHE A 292 -21.90 15.87 -9.51
N GLY A 293 -22.50 16.71 -8.67
CA GLY A 293 -23.46 17.74 -9.11
C GLY A 293 -24.87 17.20 -9.37
N ASN A 294 -25.33 16.28 -8.51
CA ASN A 294 -26.62 15.59 -8.63
C ASN A 294 -26.77 14.84 -9.96
N CYS A 295 -25.73 14.12 -10.36
CA CYS A 295 -25.74 13.36 -11.62
C CYS A 295 -26.74 12.19 -11.58
N PRO A 296 -27.26 11.73 -12.73
CA PRO A 296 -28.29 10.68 -12.76
C PRO A 296 -27.83 9.38 -12.12
N MET A 297 -28.75 8.79 -11.36
CA MET A 297 -28.57 7.52 -10.67
C MET A 297 -29.51 6.46 -11.25
N ILE A 298 -29.02 5.23 -11.33
CA ILE A 298 -29.82 4.06 -11.68
C ILE A 298 -29.49 2.90 -10.75
N HIS A 299 -30.54 2.22 -10.27
CA HIS A 299 -30.41 1.08 -9.38
C HIS A 299 -30.68 -0.22 -10.13
N ILE A 300 -29.70 -1.12 -10.13
CA ILE A 300 -29.86 -2.49 -10.62
C ILE A 300 -30.38 -3.35 -9.46
N PRO A 301 -31.58 -3.93 -9.56
CA PRO A 301 -32.13 -4.76 -8.50
C PRO A 301 -31.23 -5.98 -8.25
N GLY A 302 -31.09 -6.37 -6.99
CA GLY A 302 -30.35 -7.58 -6.62
C GLY A 302 -31.14 -8.85 -6.96
N PHE A 303 -30.44 -9.86 -7.46
CA PHE A 303 -30.91 -11.25 -7.42
C PHE A 303 -29.92 -12.00 -6.54
N THR A 304 -30.16 -11.93 -5.24
CA THR A 304 -29.59 -12.87 -4.29
C THR A 304 -30.70 -13.83 -3.91
N PHE A 305 -30.40 -15.13 -3.93
CA PHE A 305 -31.28 -16.09 -3.28
C PHE A 305 -31.42 -15.73 -1.80
N PRO A 306 -32.55 -16.05 -1.16
CA PRO A 306 -32.76 -15.71 0.23
C PRO A 306 -31.63 -16.30 1.10
N VAL A 307 -31.03 -15.45 1.92
CA VAL A 307 -30.00 -15.84 2.89
C VAL A 307 -30.56 -15.66 4.29
N VAL A 308 -30.63 -16.76 5.04
CA VAL A 308 -31.05 -16.75 6.45
C VAL A 308 -29.88 -16.24 7.30
N GLU A 309 -30.15 -15.26 8.16
CA GLU A 309 -29.17 -14.70 9.08
C GLU A 309 -29.36 -15.27 10.48
N TYR A 310 -28.26 -15.56 11.15
CA TYR A 310 -28.21 -16.02 12.54
C TYR A 310 -27.29 -15.10 13.32
N LEU A 311 -27.77 -14.59 14.45
CA LEU A 311 -26.95 -13.85 15.41
C LEU A 311 -26.29 -14.83 16.39
N LEU A 312 -25.40 -14.31 17.24
CA LEU A 312 -24.65 -15.12 18.19
C LEU A 312 -25.58 -15.97 19.09
N GLU A 313 -26.70 -15.41 19.54
CA GLU A 313 -27.72 -16.13 20.31
C GLU A 313 -28.34 -17.30 19.55
N ASP A 314 -28.62 -17.14 18.26
CA ASP A 314 -29.21 -18.19 17.42
C ASP A 314 -28.21 -19.31 17.17
N ILE A 315 -26.94 -18.95 16.95
CA ILE A 315 -25.85 -19.91 16.74
C ILE A 315 -25.67 -20.80 17.97
N ILE A 316 -25.54 -20.18 19.16
CA ILE A 316 -25.32 -20.91 20.41
C ILE A 316 -26.53 -21.81 20.73
N GLU A 317 -27.75 -21.31 20.55
CA GLU A 317 -28.97 -22.09 20.76
C GLU A 317 -29.07 -23.28 19.80
N LYS A 318 -28.76 -23.06 18.51
CA LYS A 318 -28.82 -24.08 17.45
C LYS A 318 -27.81 -25.21 17.68
N ILE A 319 -26.55 -24.89 17.97
CA ILE A 319 -25.49 -25.90 18.09
C ILE A 319 -25.26 -26.36 19.54
N ARG A 320 -25.98 -25.78 20.50
CA ARG A 320 -25.84 -26.04 21.95
C ARG A 320 -24.39 -25.91 22.42
N TYR A 321 -23.73 -24.82 21.99
CA TYR A 321 -22.31 -24.60 22.27
C TYR A 321 -22.06 -24.42 23.78
N ILE A 322 -21.01 -25.08 24.28
CA ILE A 322 -20.51 -24.93 25.64
C ILE A 322 -19.00 -24.65 25.54
N PRO A 323 -18.52 -23.47 25.98
CA PRO A 323 -17.10 -23.15 25.94
C PRO A 323 -16.27 -24.13 26.79
N GLU A 324 -15.13 -24.60 26.26
CA GLU A 324 -14.26 -25.56 26.95
C GLU A 324 -13.55 -24.98 28.19
N GLN A 325 -13.49 -23.65 28.34
CA GLN A 325 -12.83 -22.97 29.47
C GLN A 325 -13.82 -22.23 30.37
N LYS A 326 -13.91 -22.68 31.63
CA LYS A 326 -14.45 -21.93 32.79
C LYS A 326 -13.38 -21.07 33.46
N GLU A 327 -12.46 -20.44 32.71
CA GLU A 327 -11.55 -19.49 33.36
C GLU A 327 -12.35 -18.24 33.76
N HIS A 328 -12.62 -18.15 35.07
CA HIS A 328 -13.14 -16.95 35.70
C HIS A 328 -12.34 -15.74 35.25
N ARG A 329 -13.05 -14.76 34.65
CA ARG A 329 -12.55 -13.41 34.36
C ARG A 329 -11.62 -12.93 35.48
N SER A 330 -10.35 -12.69 35.18
CA SER A 330 -9.55 -11.77 36.01
C SER A 330 -10.13 -10.36 35.80
N GLN A 331 -11.13 -9.99 36.61
CA GLN A 331 -11.87 -8.72 36.58
C GLN A 331 -11.03 -7.46 36.90
N PHE A 332 -9.71 -7.53 36.89
CA PHE A 332 -8.86 -6.39 37.24
C PHE A 332 -8.14 -5.78 36.02
N LYS A 333 -8.56 -4.56 35.68
CA LYS A 333 -7.79 -3.48 35.02
C LYS A 333 -6.97 -3.90 33.78
N ARG A 334 -7.62 -4.18 32.64
CA ARG A 334 -6.91 -4.28 31.34
C ARG A 334 -7.02 -3.04 30.46
N GLY A 335 -8.12 -2.28 30.55
CA GLY A 335 -8.32 -1.07 29.72
C GLY A 335 -7.23 -0.01 29.89
N PHE A 336 -6.71 0.19 31.11
CA PHE A 336 -5.72 1.23 31.40
C PHE A 336 -4.26 0.79 31.20
N MET A 337 -3.96 -0.52 31.22
CA MET A 337 -2.59 -1.04 31.14
C MET A 337 -2.19 -1.44 29.71
N GLN A 338 -3.16 -1.63 28.82
CA GLN A 338 -2.94 -1.96 27.40
C GLN A 338 -3.08 -0.75 26.48
N GLY A 339 -3.48 0.40 27.05
CA GLY A 339 -3.65 1.69 26.39
C GLY A 339 -4.35 1.55 25.05
N HIS A 340 -5.60 1.10 24.98
CA HIS A 340 -6.30 1.20 23.70
C HIS A 340 -6.39 2.68 23.31
N VAL A 341 -5.95 3.06 22.10
CA VAL A 341 -6.35 4.36 21.53
C VAL A 341 -7.77 4.15 21.06
N ASN A 342 -8.70 4.35 21.98
CA ASN A 342 -10.09 4.22 21.67
C ASN A 342 -10.55 5.59 21.17
N ARG A 343 -11.06 5.65 19.94
CA ARG A 343 -11.72 6.87 19.44
C ARG A 343 -12.82 7.25 20.42
N GLN A 344 -13.00 8.54 20.65
CA GLN A 344 -14.07 9.05 21.51
C GLN A 344 -15.44 8.47 21.13
N GLU A 345 -15.73 8.38 19.83
CA GLU A 345 -16.96 7.78 19.29
C GLU A 345 -17.10 6.27 19.63
N LYS A 346 -15.98 5.53 19.62
CA LYS A 346 -15.98 4.12 20.01
C LYS A 346 -16.22 3.96 21.50
N GLU A 347 -15.63 4.82 22.34
CA GLU A 347 -15.89 4.81 23.79
C GLU A 347 -17.34 5.13 24.11
N GLU A 348 -17.94 6.08 23.41
CA GLU A 348 -19.35 6.41 23.53
C GLU A 348 -20.25 5.21 23.21
N LYS A 349 -20.00 4.51 22.11
CA LYS A 349 -20.74 3.30 21.76
C LYS A 349 -20.55 2.16 22.75
N GLU A 350 -19.33 1.96 23.26
CA GLU A 350 -19.07 0.96 24.30
C GLU A 350 -19.75 1.32 25.63
N ALA A 351 -19.91 2.61 25.95
CA ALA A 351 -20.68 3.06 27.11
C ALA A 351 -22.17 2.75 26.93
N ILE A 352 -22.74 3.06 25.76
CA ILE A 352 -24.14 2.74 25.42
C ILE A 352 -24.37 1.22 25.45
N TYR A 353 -23.44 0.42 24.93
CA TYR A 353 -23.52 -1.04 24.98
C TYR A 353 -23.60 -1.55 26.42
N LYS A 354 -22.73 -1.05 27.30
CA LYS A 354 -22.71 -1.42 28.73
C LYS A 354 -23.97 -0.98 29.46
N GLU A 355 -24.50 0.21 29.15
CA GLU A 355 -25.73 0.72 29.74
C GLU A 355 -26.94 -0.16 29.38
N ARG A 356 -27.06 -0.57 28.11
CA ARG A 356 -28.20 -1.37 27.61
C ARG A 356 -28.07 -2.87 27.88
N TRP A 357 -26.88 -3.35 28.27
CA TRP A 357 -26.59 -4.76 28.47
C TRP A 357 -27.56 -5.48 29.44
N PRO A 358 -27.89 -4.95 30.64
CA PRO A 358 -28.76 -5.66 31.57
C PRO A 358 -30.19 -5.87 31.05
N ASP A 359 -30.73 -4.86 30.36
CA ASP A 359 -32.07 -4.93 29.78
C ASP A 359 -32.13 -5.90 28.60
N TYR A 360 -31.09 -5.89 27.76
CA TYR A 360 -30.92 -6.85 26.66
C TYR A 360 -30.90 -8.29 27.16
N VAL A 361 -30.08 -8.60 28.18
CA VAL A 361 -29.99 -9.95 28.77
C VAL A 361 -31.35 -10.39 29.36
N ARG A 362 -32.07 -9.50 30.03
CA ARG A 362 -33.41 -9.79 30.58
C ARG A 362 -34.42 -10.14 29.50
N GLU A 363 -34.37 -9.46 28.35
CA GLU A 363 -35.20 -9.79 27.21
C GLU A 363 -34.79 -11.13 26.58
N LEU A 364 -33.49 -11.39 26.47
CA LEU A 364 -32.94 -12.61 25.87
C LEU A 364 -33.37 -13.86 26.64
N ARG A 365 -33.43 -13.80 27.97
CA ARG A 365 -33.94 -14.89 28.84
C ARG A 365 -35.40 -15.25 28.59
N ARG A 366 -36.18 -14.39 27.93
CA ARG A 366 -37.57 -14.69 27.53
C ARG A 366 -37.65 -15.45 26.21
N ARG A 367 -36.63 -15.36 25.35
CA ARG A 367 -36.63 -15.90 23.99
C ARG A 367 -35.75 -17.15 23.82
N TYR A 368 -34.65 -17.24 24.57
CA TYR A 368 -33.66 -18.33 24.45
C TYR A 368 -33.54 -19.13 25.74
N SER A 369 -32.94 -20.32 25.63
CA SER A 369 -32.68 -21.16 26.80
C SER A 369 -31.73 -20.48 27.79
N ALA A 370 -31.88 -20.79 29.08
CA ALA A 370 -31.01 -20.22 30.12
C ALA A 370 -29.53 -20.51 29.84
N SER A 371 -29.20 -21.73 29.37
CA SER A 371 -27.84 -22.11 28.97
C SER A 371 -27.26 -21.22 27.88
N THR A 372 -28.07 -20.85 26.87
CA THR A 372 -27.63 -19.97 25.78
C THR A 372 -27.29 -18.58 26.31
N VAL A 373 -28.16 -18.02 27.15
CA VAL A 373 -27.94 -16.70 27.75
C VAL A 373 -26.69 -16.70 28.63
N ASP A 374 -26.52 -17.75 29.45
CA ASP A 374 -25.35 -17.85 30.33
C ASP A 374 -24.04 -17.94 29.53
N VAL A 375 -24.02 -18.61 28.38
CA VAL A 375 -22.85 -18.62 27.47
C VAL A 375 -22.61 -17.24 26.87
N ILE A 376 -23.65 -16.55 26.40
CA ILE A 376 -23.53 -15.19 25.83
C ILE A 376 -22.94 -14.22 26.86
N GLU A 377 -23.34 -14.33 28.13
CA GLU A 377 -22.78 -13.50 29.20
C GLU A 377 -21.29 -13.77 29.48
N MET A 378 -20.76 -14.93 29.06
CA MET A 378 -19.36 -15.32 29.21
C MET A 378 -18.48 -14.99 27.99
N MET A 379 -19.07 -14.71 26.83
CA MET A 379 -18.32 -14.43 25.60
C MET A 379 -17.41 -13.20 25.74
N ASP A 380 -16.31 -13.21 24.99
CA ASP A 380 -15.32 -12.13 24.92
C ASP A 380 -15.59 -11.25 23.68
N ASP A 381 -15.78 -9.95 23.89
CA ASP A 381 -16.02 -8.98 22.81
C ASP A 381 -14.71 -8.57 22.11
N ASP A 382 -13.55 -8.77 22.73
CA ASP A 382 -12.26 -8.33 22.18
C ASP A 382 -11.71 -9.29 21.11
N LYS A 383 -12.06 -10.59 21.19
CA LYS A 383 -11.52 -11.66 20.36
C LYS A 383 -12.61 -12.46 19.68
N VAL A 384 -12.30 -12.95 18.48
CA VAL A 384 -13.15 -13.92 17.79
C VAL A 384 -12.99 -15.30 18.47
N ASP A 385 -14.08 -15.91 18.93
CA ASP A 385 -14.06 -17.28 19.47
C ASP A 385 -13.90 -18.29 18.32
N LEU A 386 -12.67 -18.74 18.10
CA LEU A 386 -12.35 -19.72 17.06
C LEU A 386 -12.90 -21.11 17.37
N ASN A 387 -13.08 -21.48 18.64
CA ASN A 387 -13.62 -22.78 19.02
C ASN A 387 -15.12 -22.85 18.70
N LEU A 388 -15.84 -21.74 18.90
CA LEU A 388 -17.22 -21.59 18.42
C LEU A 388 -17.29 -21.77 16.89
N ILE A 389 -16.37 -21.17 16.13
CA ILE A 389 -16.32 -21.35 14.66
C ILE A 389 -16.08 -22.83 14.30
N VAL A 390 -15.15 -23.51 14.96
CA VAL A 390 -14.90 -24.95 14.73
C VAL A 390 -16.15 -25.77 15.01
N ALA A 391 -16.83 -25.52 16.13
CA ALA A 391 -18.07 -26.21 16.50
C ALA A 391 -19.18 -25.97 15.46
N LEU A 392 -19.29 -24.74 14.96
CA LEU A 392 -20.26 -24.36 13.92
C LEU A 392 -19.94 -25.01 12.56
N ILE A 393 -18.67 -25.00 12.13
CA ILE A 393 -18.25 -25.70 10.89
C ILE A 393 -18.60 -27.18 10.99
N ARG A 394 -18.31 -27.82 12.12
CA ARG A 394 -18.64 -29.23 12.35
C ARG A 394 -20.15 -29.48 12.29
N TYR A 395 -20.96 -28.61 12.89
CA TYR A 395 -22.42 -28.70 12.80
C TYR A 395 -22.89 -28.59 11.34
N ILE A 396 -22.43 -27.59 10.58
CA ILE A 396 -22.80 -27.42 9.17
C ILE A 396 -22.41 -28.63 8.33
N VAL A 397 -21.25 -29.23 8.59
CA VAL A 397 -20.76 -30.43 7.89
C VAL A 397 -21.62 -31.67 8.16
N LEU A 398 -22.19 -31.79 9.35
CA LEU A 398 -22.94 -32.96 9.79
C LEU A 398 -24.44 -32.86 9.53
N GLU A 399 -25.01 -31.67 9.72
CA GLU A 399 -26.46 -31.46 9.83
C GLU A 399 -27.05 -30.69 8.65
N GLU A 400 -26.23 -29.98 7.86
CA GLU A 400 -26.70 -29.11 6.77
C GLU A 400 -26.27 -29.66 5.38
N GLU A 401 -27.03 -29.28 4.35
CA GLU A 401 -26.87 -29.73 2.95
C GLU A 401 -25.52 -29.35 2.32
N ASP A 402 -25.25 -29.85 1.11
CA ASP A 402 -24.02 -29.56 0.38
C ASP A 402 -23.84 -28.08 0.03
N GLY A 403 -22.59 -27.62 0.14
CA GLY A 403 -22.21 -26.24 -0.13
C GLY A 403 -20.84 -25.91 0.46
N ALA A 404 -20.11 -24.99 -0.18
CA ALA A 404 -18.86 -24.50 0.37
C ALA A 404 -19.12 -23.57 1.57
N ILE A 405 -18.22 -23.61 2.53
CA ILE A 405 -18.22 -22.74 3.71
C ILE A 405 -17.18 -21.64 3.51
N LEU A 406 -17.57 -20.38 3.66
CA LEU A 406 -16.67 -19.22 3.64
C LEU A 406 -16.65 -18.57 5.02
N VAL A 407 -15.47 -18.52 5.64
CA VAL A 407 -15.26 -17.94 6.97
C VAL A 407 -14.53 -16.62 6.85
N PHE A 408 -15.05 -15.55 7.46
CA PHE A 408 -14.38 -14.24 7.53
C PHE A 408 -13.70 -14.04 8.88
N LEU A 409 -12.38 -13.77 8.84
CA LEU A 409 -11.55 -13.51 10.01
C LEU A 409 -10.72 -12.22 9.85
N PRO A 410 -10.29 -11.57 10.96
CA PRO A 410 -9.60 -10.27 10.90
C PRO A 410 -8.25 -10.30 10.18
N GLY A 411 -7.51 -11.40 10.27
CA GLY A 411 -6.19 -11.49 9.67
C GLY A 411 -5.55 -12.87 9.82
N TRP A 412 -4.30 -12.97 9.35
CA TRP A 412 -3.57 -14.23 9.24
C TRP A 412 -3.52 -15.07 10.53
N ASP A 413 -3.27 -14.45 11.68
CA ASP A 413 -3.16 -15.13 12.97
C ASP A 413 -4.40 -15.98 13.30
N ASN A 414 -5.59 -15.42 13.07
CA ASN A 414 -6.85 -16.14 13.26
C ASN A 414 -7.07 -17.20 12.18
N ILE A 415 -6.73 -16.89 10.92
CA ILE A 415 -6.86 -17.84 9.79
C ILE A 415 -6.02 -19.09 10.04
N SER A 416 -4.76 -18.91 10.43
CA SER A 416 -3.84 -20.00 10.69
C SER A 416 -4.31 -20.80 11.91
N THR A 417 -4.66 -20.14 13.01
CA THR A 417 -5.14 -20.82 14.23
C THR A 417 -6.39 -21.65 13.96
N LEU A 418 -7.37 -21.12 13.23
CA LEU A 418 -8.58 -21.87 12.87
C LEU A 418 -8.29 -23.07 11.97
N HIS A 419 -7.42 -22.89 10.96
CA HIS A 419 -7.00 -23.97 10.08
C HIS A 419 -6.40 -25.14 10.89
N ASP A 420 -5.55 -24.83 11.85
CA ASP A 420 -4.98 -25.81 12.77
C ASP A 420 -6.00 -26.53 13.64
N LEU A 421 -6.91 -25.77 14.25
CA LEU A 421 -7.95 -26.35 15.09
C LEU A 421 -8.80 -27.33 14.28
N LEU A 422 -9.14 -27.01 13.04
CA LEU A 422 -9.83 -27.93 12.13
C LEU A 422 -8.95 -29.15 11.83
N MET A 423 -7.72 -28.95 11.35
CA MET A 423 -6.81 -30.05 10.99
C MET A 423 -6.39 -30.92 12.18
N SER A 424 -6.54 -30.46 13.42
CA SER A 424 -6.30 -31.27 14.62
C SER A 424 -7.35 -32.37 14.80
N GLN A 425 -8.57 -32.18 14.29
CA GLN A 425 -9.67 -33.15 14.39
C GLN A 425 -9.60 -34.17 13.25
N VAL A 426 -9.79 -35.45 13.59
CA VAL A 426 -9.70 -36.57 12.63
C VAL A 426 -10.66 -36.41 11.45
N MET A 427 -11.84 -35.82 11.68
CA MET A 427 -12.84 -35.55 10.64
C MET A 427 -12.27 -34.76 9.47
N PHE A 428 -11.59 -33.64 9.73
CA PHE A 428 -11.15 -32.69 8.71
C PHE A 428 -9.84 -33.08 8.02
N LYS A 429 -9.15 -34.13 8.49
CA LYS A 429 -7.95 -34.69 7.83
C LYS A 429 -8.26 -35.55 6.60
N SER A 430 -9.52 -35.91 6.38
CA SER A 430 -9.95 -36.75 5.26
C SER A 430 -9.97 -35.97 3.94
N ASP A 431 -9.70 -36.65 2.82
CA ASP A 431 -9.74 -36.08 1.46
C ASP A 431 -11.13 -35.57 1.01
N LYS A 432 -12.16 -35.80 1.84
CA LYS A 432 -13.50 -35.19 1.69
C LYS A 432 -13.53 -33.69 2.01
N PHE A 433 -12.45 -33.11 2.54
CA PHE A 433 -12.39 -31.69 2.86
C PHE A 433 -11.25 -31.00 2.11
N LEU A 434 -11.57 -29.85 1.51
CA LEU A 434 -10.58 -28.96 0.92
C LEU A 434 -10.59 -27.63 1.70
N ILE A 435 -9.65 -27.49 2.63
CA ILE A 435 -9.53 -26.30 3.49
C ILE A 435 -8.51 -25.34 2.87
N ILE A 436 -8.95 -24.14 2.50
CA ILE A 436 -8.16 -23.15 1.74
C ILE A 436 -8.08 -21.86 2.56
N PRO A 437 -6.91 -21.48 3.11
CA PRO A 437 -6.71 -20.13 3.62
C PRO A 437 -6.71 -19.13 2.46
N LEU A 438 -7.25 -17.92 2.68
CA LEU A 438 -7.29 -16.85 1.68
C LEU A 438 -6.97 -15.49 2.32
N HIS A 439 -5.77 -14.98 2.07
CA HIS A 439 -5.30 -13.70 2.61
C HIS A 439 -4.61 -12.88 1.51
N SER A 440 -4.61 -11.55 1.61
CA SER A 440 -3.96 -10.65 0.64
C SER A 440 -2.47 -10.95 0.46
N LEU A 441 -1.81 -11.33 1.55
CA LEU A 441 -0.42 -11.78 1.59
C LEU A 441 -0.21 -13.20 1.01
N MET A 442 -1.23 -13.92 0.56
CA MET A 442 -1.01 -15.22 -0.07
C MET A 442 -0.57 -15.07 -1.53
N PRO A 443 0.23 -16.02 -2.04
CA PRO A 443 0.60 -16.04 -3.45
C PRO A 443 -0.60 -16.12 -4.39
N THR A 444 -0.55 -15.38 -5.50
CA THR A 444 -1.64 -15.32 -6.50
C THR A 444 -2.05 -16.70 -7.02
N VAL A 445 -1.08 -17.61 -7.23
CA VAL A 445 -1.36 -18.98 -7.71
C VAL A 445 -2.15 -19.81 -6.70
N ASN A 446 -1.96 -19.57 -5.39
CA ASN A 446 -2.73 -20.26 -4.35
C ASN A 446 -4.14 -19.65 -4.21
N GLN A 447 -4.28 -18.37 -4.51
CA GLN A 447 -5.58 -17.69 -4.50
C GLN A 447 -6.49 -18.21 -5.63
N THR A 448 -5.96 -18.59 -6.80
CA THR A 448 -6.81 -19.07 -7.92
C THR A 448 -7.46 -20.43 -7.68
N GLN A 449 -6.92 -21.25 -6.75
CA GLN A 449 -7.54 -22.53 -6.39
C GLN A 449 -8.94 -22.36 -5.79
N VAL A 450 -9.22 -21.20 -5.17
CA VAL A 450 -10.51 -20.90 -4.54
C VAL A 450 -11.68 -20.91 -5.53
N PHE A 451 -11.40 -20.55 -6.80
CA PHE A 451 -12.40 -20.43 -7.86
C PHE A 451 -12.79 -21.78 -8.47
N LYS A 452 -12.01 -22.84 -8.24
CA LYS A 452 -12.33 -24.17 -8.77
C LYS A 452 -13.45 -24.81 -7.92
N ARG A 453 -14.47 -25.34 -8.59
CA ARG A 453 -15.49 -26.18 -7.94
C ARG A 453 -14.86 -27.48 -7.49
N THR A 454 -15.28 -27.97 -6.33
CA THR A 454 -14.85 -29.28 -5.84
C THR A 454 -15.62 -30.41 -6.51
N PRO A 455 -15.03 -31.62 -6.62
CA PRO A 455 -15.77 -32.81 -7.02
C PRO A 455 -16.93 -33.11 -6.05
N PRO A 456 -17.99 -33.80 -6.51
CA PRO A 456 -19.07 -34.26 -5.63
C PRO A 456 -18.52 -35.07 -4.44
N GLY A 457 -19.03 -34.81 -3.24
CA GLY A 457 -18.59 -35.46 -2.00
C GLY A 457 -17.34 -34.84 -1.35
N VAL A 458 -16.74 -33.81 -1.95
CA VAL A 458 -15.66 -33.02 -1.34
C VAL A 458 -16.19 -31.64 -0.97
N ARG A 459 -16.18 -31.30 0.32
CA ARG A 459 -16.63 -29.99 0.82
C ARG A 459 -15.46 -29.02 0.91
N LYS A 460 -15.63 -27.85 0.29
CA LYS A 460 -14.65 -26.74 0.34
C LYS A 460 -14.91 -25.84 1.55
N ILE A 461 -13.86 -25.53 2.29
CA ILE A 461 -13.89 -24.60 3.43
C ILE A 461 -12.85 -23.52 3.17
N VAL A 462 -13.28 -22.30 2.88
CA VAL A 462 -12.41 -21.16 2.62
C VAL A 462 -12.33 -20.30 3.88
N ILE A 463 -11.12 -20.05 4.38
CA ILE A 463 -10.90 -19.22 5.56
C ILE A 463 -10.22 -17.93 5.13
N ALA A 464 -10.97 -16.83 5.07
CA ALA A 464 -10.59 -15.60 4.39
C ALA A 464 -10.57 -14.35 5.29
N THR A 465 -9.87 -13.31 4.86
CA THR A 465 -10.12 -11.94 5.34
C THR A 465 -11.21 -11.24 4.53
N ASN A 466 -11.40 -9.93 4.74
CA ASN A 466 -12.24 -9.06 3.92
C ASN A 466 -11.86 -9.05 2.41
N ILE A 467 -10.76 -9.69 2.00
CA ILE A 467 -10.44 -9.86 0.57
C ILE A 467 -11.54 -10.60 -0.21
N ALA A 468 -12.32 -11.47 0.45
CA ALA A 468 -13.42 -12.20 -0.16
C ALA A 468 -14.76 -11.42 -0.18
N GLU A 469 -14.79 -10.18 0.34
CA GLU A 469 -16.03 -9.45 0.65
C GLU A 469 -16.68 -8.77 -0.55
N THR A 470 -15.90 -8.28 -1.53
CA THR A 470 -16.39 -7.52 -2.70
C THR A 470 -16.06 -8.22 -4.03
N SER A 471 -14.81 -8.17 -4.46
CA SER A 471 -14.46 -8.46 -5.86
C SER A 471 -14.11 -9.92 -6.18
N ILE A 472 -14.05 -10.81 -5.18
CA ILE A 472 -13.77 -12.24 -5.40
C ILE A 472 -15.08 -13.02 -5.44
N THR A 473 -15.33 -13.72 -6.54
CA THR A 473 -16.55 -14.53 -6.72
C THR A 473 -16.24 -16.02 -6.55
N ILE A 474 -16.60 -16.59 -5.39
CA ILE A 474 -16.50 -18.04 -5.15
C ILE A 474 -17.90 -18.62 -5.38
N ASP A 475 -18.07 -19.33 -6.48
CA ASP A 475 -19.41 -19.65 -7.01
C ASP A 475 -20.20 -20.65 -6.15
N ASP A 476 -19.55 -21.56 -5.44
CA ASP A 476 -20.19 -22.67 -4.71
C ASP A 476 -20.39 -22.41 -3.20
N VAL A 477 -20.27 -21.16 -2.75
CA VAL A 477 -20.51 -20.77 -1.35
C VAL A 477 -22.00 -20.77 -1.04
N VAL A 478 -22.37 -21.47 0.04
CA VAL A 478 -23.75 -21.57 0.56
C VAL A 478 -23.81 -21.16 2.02
N TYR A 479 -22.72 -21.40 2.76
CA TYR A 479 -22.60 -21.05 4.17
C TYR A 479 -21.53 -19.99 4.35
N VAL A 480 -21.90 -18.88 4.98
CA VAL A 480 -20.96 -17.82 5.39
C VAL A 480 -20.91 -17.77 6.90
N ILE A 481 -19.70 -17.80 7.46
CA ILE A 481 -19.45 -17.55 8.88
C ILE A 481 -18.73 -16.22 8.99
N ASP A 482 -19.43 -15.22 9.49
CA ASP A 482 -18.90 -13.89 9.73
C ASP A 482 -18.39 -13.77 11.17
N GLY A 483 -17.06 -13.76 11.33
CA GLY A 483 -16.42 -13.55 12.63
C GLY A 483 -16.69 -12.17 13.25
N GLY A 484 -17.35 -11.25 12.54
CA GLY A 484 -17.80 -9.96 13.08
C GLY A 484 -16.71 -8.90 13.22
N LYS A 485 -15.47 -9.23 12.85
CA LYS A 485 -14.31 -8.35 13.02
C LYS A 485 -13.56 -8.13 11.70
N ILE A 486 -12.89 -6.99 11.58
CA ILE A 486 -12.06 -6.60 10.44
C ILE A 486 -10.83 -5.82 10.93
N LYS A 487 -9.67 -5.95 10.26
CA LYS A 487 -8.51 -5.13 10.58
C LYS A 487 -8.62 -3.75 9.94
N GLU A 488 -8.50 -2.71 10.74
CA GLU A 488 -8.45 -1.32 10.28
C GLU A 488 -7.15 -0.64 10.72
N THR A 489 -6.65 0.23 9.85
CA THR A 489 -5.62 1.21 10.21
C THR A 489 -6.30 2.43 10.79
N HIS A 490 -5.81 2.88 11.94
CA HIS A 490 -6.19 4.12 12.59
C HIS A 490 -4.99 5.01 12.78
N PHE A 491 -5.16 6.29 12.46
CA PHE A 491 -4.17 7.31 12.68
C PHE A 491 -4.59 8.22 13.83
N ASP A 492 -3.77 8.25 14.87
CA ASP A 492 -3.86 9.18 15.98
C ASP A 492 -2.98 10.40 15.68
N THR A 493 -3.65 11.52 15.35
CA THR A 493 -2.99 12.78 15.01
C THR A 493 -2.32 13.45 16.20
N GLN A 494 -2.75 13.18 17.44
CA GLN A 494 -2.15 13.78 18.64
C GLN A 494 -0.79 13.16 18.94
N ASN A 495 -0.70 11.84 18.85
CA ASN A 495 0.52 11.10 19.16
C ASN A 495 1.37 10.78 17.92
N ASN A 496 0.89 11.12 16.72
CA ASN A 496 1.46 10.73 15.43
C ASN A 496 1.68 9.20 15.34
N ILE A 497 0.64 8.44 15.67
CA ILE A 497 0.68 6.97 15.71
C ILE A 497 -0.29 6.40 14.70
N SER A 498 0.23 5.69 13.72
CA SER A 498 -0.56 4.74 12.94
C SER A 498 -0.59 3.38 13.67
N THR A 499 -1.78 2.87 13.94
CA THR A 499 -2.00 1.56 14.56
C THR A 499 -2.90 0.72 13.67
N MET A 500 -2.77 -0.61 13.76
CA MET A 500 -3.67 -1.56 13.09
C MET A 500 -4.28 -2.49 14.13
N SER A 501 -5.60 -2.42 14.31
CA SER A 501 -6.37 -3.21 15.29
C SER A 501 -7.52 -3.96 14.62
N ALA A 502 -8.03 -4.98 15.31
CA ALA A 502 -9.25 -5.67 14.91
C ALA A 502 -10.46 -4.91 15.47
N GLU A 503 -11.29 -4.36 14.58
CA GLU A 503 -12.49 -3.60 14.90
C GLU A 503 -13.74 -4.39 14.52
N TRP A 504 -14.89 -3.97 15.06
CA TRP A 504 -16.18 -4.51 14.64
C TRP A 504 -16.45 -4.14 13.18
N VAL A 505 -17.09 -5.05 12.44
CA VAL A 505 -17.54 -4.79 11.07
C VAL A 505 -18.64 -3.72 11.04
N SER A 506 -18.75 -2.99 9.93
CA SER A 506 -19.93 -2.17 9.68
C SER A 506 -21.11 -3.02 9.18
N LYS A 507 -22.33 -2.47 9.23
CA LYS A 507 -23.52 -3.11 8.63
C LYS A 507 -23.35 -3.31 7.13
N ALA A 508 -22.70 -2.37 6.43
CA ALA A 508 -22.37 -2.54 5.02
C ALA A 508 -21.48 -3.77 4.80
N ASN A 509 -20.43 -3.96 5.61
CA ASN A 509 -19.58 -5.16 5.51
C ASN A 509 -20.37 -6.44 5.78
N ALA A 510 -21.17 -6.47 6.86
CA ALA A 510 -22.00 -7.62 7.20
C ALA A 510 -22.97 -7.98 6.06
N LYS A 511 -23.62 -6.99 5.44
CA LYS A 511 -24.51 -7.19 4.29
C LYS A 511 -23.76 -7.75 3.08
N GLN A 512 -22.53 -7.31 2.83
CA GLN A 512 -21.69 -7.84 1.74
C GLN A 512 -21.25 -9.28 1.99
N ARG A 513 -20.88 -9.63 3.24
CA ARG A 513 -20.54 -11.00 3.65
C ARG A 513 -21.74 -11.92 3.51
N LYS A 514 -22.92 -11.50 3.98
CA LYS A 514 -24.19 -12.21 3.78
C LYS A 514 -24.44 -12.52 2.30
N GLY A 515 -24.26 -11.53 1.42
CA GLY A 515 -24.46 -11.67 -0.03
C GLY A 515 -23.54 -12.70 -0.71
N ARG A 516 -22.50 -13.21 -0.03
CA ARG A 516 -21.65 -14.29 -0.56
C ARG A 516 -22.34 -15.65 -0.53
N ALA A 517 -23.30 -15.87 0.38
CA ALA A 517 -24.03 -17.14 0.51
C ALA A 517 -25.17 -17.30 -0.51
N GLY A 518 -25.74 -16.18 -1.00
CA GLY A 518 -26.96 -16.18 -1.82
C GLY A 518 -26.74 -16.14 -3.33
N ARG A 519 -25.58 -16.57 -3.83
CA ARG A 519 -25.20 -16.37 -5.25
C ARG A 519 -25.74 -17.44 -6.19
N VAL A 520 -25.70 -18.70 -5.79
CA VAL A 520 -26.08 -19.84 -6.64
C VAL A 520 -27.36 -20.53 -6.21
N GLN A 521 -27.67 -20.47 -4.91
CA GLN A 521 -28.86 -21.05 -4.31
C GLN A 521 -29.13 -20.36 -2.94
N PRO A 522 -30.26 -20.64 -2.27
CA PRO A 522 -30.49 -20.16 -0.90
C PRO A 522 -29.34 -20.53 0.03
N GLY A 523 -29.01 -19.65 0.96
CA GLY A 523 -27.83 -19.81 1.81
C GLY A 523 -28.04 -19.36 3.25
N HIS A 524 -26.99 -19.50 4.05
CA HIS A 524 -27.00 -19.16 5.48
C HIS A 524 -25.81 -18.27 5.82
N CYS A 525 -26.04 -17.23 6.63
CA CYS A 525 -25.00 -16.35 7.14
C CYS A 525 -25.05 -16.31 8.68
N TYR A 526 -23.95 -16.73 9.30
CA TYR A 526 -23.82 -16.83 10.75
C TYR A 526 -22.92 -15.71 11.27
N HIS A 527 -23.48 -14.76 12.01
CA HIS A 527 -22.76 -13.61 12.55
C HIS A 527 -22.36 -13.83 14.02
N LEU A 528 -21.05 -13.72 14.32
CA LEU A 528 -20.51 -13.94 15.66
C LEU A 528 -20.60 -12.70 16.56
N TYR A 529 -21.66 -11.93 16.42
CA TYR A 529 -22.02 -10.82 17.31
C TYR A 529 -23.49 -10.93 17.72
N ASN A 530 -23.79 -10.49 18.94
CA ASN A 530 -25.14 -10.56 19.49
C ASN A 530 -26.06 -9.44 18.94
N GLY A 531 -27.37 -9.56 19.16
CA GLY A 531 -28.35 -8.58 18.69
C GLY A 531 -28.12 -7.15 19.20
N LEU A 532 -27.64 -6.97 20.43
CA LEU A 532 -27.30 -5.64 20.95
C LEU A 532 -26.12 -5.04 20.18
N ARG A 533 -25.05 -5.81 19.96
CA ARG A 533 -23.89 -5.38 19.18
C ARG A 533 -24.31 -5.04 17.75
N ALA A 534 -25.12 -5.87 17.10
CA ALA A 534 -25.66 -5.63 15.76
C ALA A 534 -26.39 -4.27 15.65
N SER A 535 -27.14 -3.89 16.68
CA SER A 535 -27.87 -2.62 16.71
C SER A 535 -26.96 -1.38 16.80
N LEU A 536 -25.73 -1.54 17.30
CA LEU A 536 -24.77 -0.45 17.52
C LEU A 536 -23.65 -0.39 16.47
N LEU A 537 -23.57 -1.36 15.55
CA LEU A 537 -22.61 -1.33 14.45
C LEU A 537 -22.79 -0.05 13.61
N ASP A 538 -21.67 0.52 13.17
CA ASP A 538 -21.70 1.61 12.19
C ASP A 538 -22.33 1.16 10.88
N ASP A 539 -23.03 2.05 10.20
CA ASP A 539 -23.61 1.71 8.91
C ASP A 539 -22.53 1.45 7.85
N TYR A 540 -21.44 2.21 7.90
CA TYR A 540 -20.30 2.14 6.98
C TYR A 540 -18.99 2.28 7.75
N GLN A 541 -17.92 1.72 7.19
CA GLN A 541 -16.56 2.00 7.68
C GLN A 541 -16.20 3.45 7.40
N LEU A 542 -15.37 4.03 8.26
CA LEU A 542 -14.85 5.37 8.03
C LEU A 542 -13.92 5.34 6.79
N PRO A 543 -14.06 6.28 5.83
CA PRO A 543 -13.16 6.40 4.68
C PRO A 543 -11.68 6.38 5.08
N GLU A 544 -10.83 5.72 4.28
CA GLU A 544 -9.40 5.58 4.59
C GLU A 544 -8.72 6.93 4.78
N ILE A 545 -9.09 7.93 3.96
CA ILE A 545 -8.57 9.30 4.02
C ILE A 545 -8.69 9.96 5.41
N LEU A 546 -9.68 9.56 6.21
CA LEU A 546 -9.92 10.10 7.55
C LEU A 546 -9.18 9.35 8.65
N ARG A 547 -8.41 8.30 8.30
CA ARG A 547 -7.81 7.39 9.29
C ARG A 547 -6.42 6.88 8.92
N THR A 548 -5.82 7.39 7.85
CA THR A 548 -4.45 7.05 7.45
C THR A 548 -3.56 8.30 7.40
N PRO A 549 -2.23 8.15 7.58
CA PRO A 549 -1.28 9.20 7.25
C PRO A 549 -1.38 9.64 5.76
N LEU A 550 -1.04 10.89 5.44
CA LEU A 550 -1.32 11.51 4.13
C LEU A 550 -0.06 11.89 3.34
N GLU A 551 1.14 11.49 3.76
CA GLU A 551 2.41 11.90 3.15
C GLU A 551 2.52 11.47 1.68
N GLU A 552 2.18 10.22 1.37
CA GLU A 552 2.14 9.71 -0.01
C GLU A 552 1.18 10.55 -0.86
N LEU A 553 0.00 10.85 -0.31
CA LEU A 553 -1.01 11.65 -1.00
C LEU A 553 -0.54 13.08 -1.27
N CYS A 554 0.06 13.72 -0.28
CA CYS A 554 0.58 15.07 -0.40
C CYS A 554 1.63 15.19 -1.53
N LEU A 555 2.54 14.21 -1.65
CA LEU A 555 3.47 14.15 -2.78
C LEU A 555 2.76 13.93 -4.12
N GLN A 556 1.76 13.04 -4.13
CA GLN A 556 0.99 12.74 -5.32
C GLN A 556 0.22 13.96 -5.85
N ILE A 557 -0.35 14.78 -4.95
CA ILE A 557 -0.99 16.05 -5.28
C ILE A 557 0.00 17.00 -5.96
N LYS A 558 1.22 17.11 -5.42
CA LYS A 558 2.25 18.01 -5.91
C LYS A 558 2.84 17.55 -7.25
N ILE A 559 3.13 16.26 -7.44
CA ILE A 559 3.68 15.76 -8.72
C ILE A 559 2.66 15.83 -9.85
N LEU A 560 1.38 15.64 -9.55
CA LEU A 560 0.28 15.83 -10.49
C LEU A 560 -0.08 17.32 -10.71
N ARG A 561 0.59 18.24 -9.99
CA ARG A 561 0.40 19.69 -10.09
C ARG A 561 -1.06 20.12 -9.85
N LEU A 562 -1.72 19.51 -8.87
CA LEU A 562 -3.13 19.75 -8.55
C LEU A 562 -3.37 20.99 -7.66
N GLY A 563 -2.34 21.81 -7.46
CA GLY A 563 -2.38 23.04 -6.65
C GLY A 563 -1.89 22.85 -5.21
N GLY A 564 -2.36 23.71 -4.31
CA GLY A 564 -2.02 23.64 -2.88
C GLY A 564 -2.61 22.40 -2.20
N ILE A 565 -1.83 21.75 -1.34
CA ILE A 565 -2.18 20.47 -0.71
C ILE A 565 -3.47 20.58 0.10
N ALA A 566 -3.52 21.52 1.05
CA ALA A 566 -4.69 21.73 1.89
C ALA A 566 -5.93 22.13 1.06
N TYR A 567 -5.74 22.95 0.03
CA TYR A 567 -6.83 23.34 -0.87
C TYR A 567 -7.40 22.14 -1.63
N PHE A 568 -6.54 21.30 -2.21
CA PHE A 568 -7.01 20.10 -2.93
C PHE A 568 -7.74 19.13 -1.99
N LEU A 569 -7.17 18.84 -0.82
CA LEU A 569 -7.78 17.93 0.15
C LEU A 569 -9.13 18.44 0.68
N SER A 570 -9.32 19.75 0.77
CA SER A 570 -10.61 20.36 1.14
C SER A 570 -11.75 20.10 0.14
N ARG A 571 -11.41 19.69 -1.09
CA ARG A 571 -12.36 19.45 -2.19
C ARG A 571 -12.73 17.98 -2.35
N LEU A 572 -12.10 17.08 -1.59
CA LEU A 572 -12.48 15.66 -1.54
C LEU A 572 -13.93 15.52 -1.05
N MET A 573 -14.53 14.35 -1.30
CA MET A 573 -15.89 14.05 -0.83
C MET A 573 -15.98 14.12 0.70
N ASP A 574 -14.99 13.54 1.40
CA ASP A 574 -14.83 13.66 2.84
C ASP A 574 -13.42 14.20 3.11
N PRO A 575 -13.27 15.51 3.35
CA PRO A 575 -11.97 16.12 3.63
C PRO A 575 -11.34 15.58 4.94
N PRO A 576 -10.02 15.29 4.96
CA PRO A 576 -9.30 14.97 6.19
C PRO A 576 -9.23 16.17 7.14
N SER A 577 -8.92 15.90 8.41
CA SER A 577 -8.74 16.97 9.41
C SER A 577 -7.52 17.84 9.08
N ASN A 578 -7.59 19.13 9.38
CA ASN A 578 -6.48 20.05 9.13
C ASN A 578 -5.20 19.63 9.87
N GLU A 579 -5.33 19.06 11.06
CA GLU A 579 -4.21 18.56 11.86
C GLU A 579 -3.48 17.42 11.13
N ALA A 580 -4.23 16.46 10.56
CA ALA A 580 -3.64 15.36 9.80
C ALA A 580 -2.88 15.86 8.55
N VAL A 581 -3.44 16.86 7.86
CA VAL A 581 -2.82 17.50 6.69
C VAL A 581 -1.52 18.22 7.09
N LEU A 582 -1.57 19.09 8.10
CA LEU A 582 -0.40 19.84 8.56
C LEU A 582 0.70 18.93 9.10
N LEU A 583 0.35 17.86 9.80
CA LEU A 583 1.29 16.86 10.29
C LEU A 583 1.99 16.16 9.13
N SER A 584 1.25 15.79 8.08
CA SER A 584 1.82 15.14 6.89
C SER A 584 2.73 16.08 6.08
N ILE A 585 2.34 17.35 5.93
CA ILE A 585 3.19 18.38 5.30
C ILE A 585 4.48 18.58 6.10
N ARG A 586 4.37 18.70 7.43
CA ARG A 586 5.55 18.84 8.31
C ARG A 586 6.48 17.64 8.19
N HIS A 587 5.94 16.42 8.17
CA HIS A 587 6.75 15.21 8.01
C HIS A 587 7.46 15.17 6.64
N LEU A 588 6.80 15.60 5.56
CA LEU A 588 7.44 15.74 4.26
C LEU A 588 8.53 16.83 4.22
N MET A 589 8.36 17.92 4.97
CA MET A 589 9.42 18.93 5.16
C MET A 589 10.60 18.36 5.96
N GLU A 590 10.34 17.61 7.03
CA GLU A 590 11.38 16.92 7.82
C GLU A 590 12.14 15.87 7.00
N LEU A 591 11.47 15.24 6.03
CA LEU A 591 12.10 14.34 5.07
C LEU A 591 12.89 15.06 3.97
N ASN A 592 12.86 16.40 3.94
CA ASN A 592 13.35 17.25 2.84
C ASN A 592 12.70 16.92 1.49
N ALA A 593 11.45 16.44 1.48
CA ALA A 593 10.67 16.21 0.27
C ALA A 593 9.89 17.46 -0.17
N LEU A 594 9.54 18.33 0.78
CA LEU A 594 8.95 19.65 0.53
C LEU A 594 9.84 20.73 1.14
N ASP A 595 9.94 21.88 0.49
CA ASP A 595 10.57 23.07 1.06
C ASP A 595 9.59 23.82 1.99
N LYS A 596 10.04 24.96 2.54
CA LYS A 596 9.23 25.79 3.45
C LYS A 596 8.03 26.46 2.76
N GLN A 597 8.02 26.48 1.43
CA GLN A 597 6.95 26.99 0.59
C GLN A 597 5.99 25.87 0.15
N GLU A 598 6.15 24.66 0.68
CA GLU A 598 5.43 23.45 0.31
C GLU A 598 5.65 23.01 -1.14
N GLU A 599 6.72 23.46 -1.79
CA GLU A 599 7.07 23.02 -3.14
C GLU A 599 7.98 21.80 -3.12
N LEU A 600 7.91 20.99 -4.18
CA LEU A 600 8.72 19.78 -4.27
C LEU A 600 10.20 20.17 -4.34
N THR A 601 10.97 19.65 -3.39
CA THR A 601 12.43 19.71 -3.43
C THR A 601 12.96 18.78 -4.53
N PRO A 602 14.27 18.83 -4.83
CA PRO A 602 14.94 17.84 -5.67
C PRO A 602 14.65 16.39 -5.29
N LEU A 603 14.85 16.12 -4.01
CA LEU A 603 14.54 14.83 -3.41
C LEU A 603 13.05 14.53 -3.57
N GLY A 604 12.17 15.48 -3.24
CA GLY A 604 10.72 15.36 -3.38
C GLY A 604 10.25 14.96 -4.78
N VAL A 605 10.82 15.54 -5.84
CA VAL A 605 10.50 15.18 -7.22
C VAL A 605 10.85 13.72 -7.49
N HIS A 606 12.02 13.25 -7.04
CA HIS A 606 12.39 11.85 -7.19
C HIS A 606 11.48 10.94 -6.36
N LEU A 607 11.19 11.29 -5.10
CA LEU A 607 10.29 10.52 -4.24
C LEU A 607 8.89 10.40 -4.84
N ALA A 608 8.34 11.48 -5.38
CA ALA A 608 6.98 11.49 -5.93
C ALA A 608 6.85 10.75 -7.27
N ARG A 609 7.97 10.53 -7.99
CA ARG A 609 8.03 9.68 -9.18
C ARG A 609 8.14 8.19 -8.85
N LEU A 610 8.54 7.87 -7.62
CA LEU A 610 8.66 6.49 -7.17
C LEU A 610 7.29 6.03 -6.65
N PRO A 611 6.74 4.90 -7.14
CA PRO A 611 5.46 4.38 -6.65
C PRO A 611 5.66 3.63 -5.32
N VAL A 612 6.20 4.31 -4.32
CA VAL A 612 6.43 3.81 -2.95
C VAL A 612 6.24 4.94 -1.95
N GLU A 613 6.04 4.60 -0.69
CA GLU A 613 6.03 5.59 0.38
C GLU A 613 7.34 6.39 0.41
N PRO A 614 7.31 7.70 0.74
CA PRO A 614 8.47 8.60 0.62
C PRO A 614 9.73 8.10 1.34
N HIS A 615 9.57 7.46 2.50
CA HIS A 615 10.68 6.90 3.27
C HIS A 615 11.37 5.74 2.55
N ILE A 616 10.62 4.92 1.81
CA ILE A 616 11.17 3.85 0.97
C ILE A 616 11.87 4.43 -0.25
N GLY A 617 11.28 5.46 -0.87
CA GLY A 617 11.90 6.17 -1.98
C GLY A 617 13.27 6.74 -1.59
N LYS A 618 13.36 7.35 -0.41
CA LYS A 618 14.61 7.90 0.14
C LYS A 618 15.63 6.78 0.37
N MET A 619 15.19 5.65 0.91
CA MET A 619 16.04 4.47 1.11
C MET A 619 16.66 3.97 -0.20
N ILE A 620 15.87 3.75 -1.25
CA ILE A 620 16.39 3.22 -2.52
C ILE A 620 17.27 4.23 -3.27
N LEU A 621 17.00 5.52 -3.13
CA LEU A 621 17.84 6.60 -3.68
C LEU A 621 19.24 6.58 -3.07
N PHE A 622 19.32 6.50 -1.74
CA PHE A 622 20.62 6.38 -1.04
C PHE A 622 21.30 5.03 -1.29
N GLY A 623 20.54 3.97 -1.54
CA GLY A 623 21.07 2.68 -1.99
C GLY A 623 21.84 2.78 -3.31
N ALA A 624 21.32 3.56 -4.26
CA ALA A 624 22.02 3.87 -5.51
C ALA A 624 23.23 4.79 -5.29
N LEU A 625 23.07 5.89 -4.54
CA LEU A 625 24.16 6.85 -4.30
C LEU A 625 25.36 6.24 -3.59
N PHE A 626 25.14 5.32 -2.64
CA PHE A 626 26.22 4.66 -1.90
C PHE A 626 26.64 3.31 -2.49
N CYS A 627 26.16 2.95 -3.69
CA CYS A 627 26.47 1.69 -4.36
C CYS A 627 26.27 0.43 -3.48
N CYS A 628 25.14 0.38 -2.78
CA CYS A 628 24.69 -0.81 -2.05
C CYS A 628 23.29 -1.25 -2.52
N LEU A 629 23.09 -1.21 -3.84
CA LEU A 629 21.76 -1.25 -4.46
C LEU A 629 21.00 -2.57 -4.18
N ASP A 630 21.58 -3.72 -4.48
CA ASP A 630 20.90 -5.03 -4.39
C ASP A 630 20.30 -5.34 -2.99
N PRO A 631 21.05 -5.22 -1.88
CA PRO A 631 20.49 -5.47 -0.54
C PRO A 631 19.45 -4.40 -0.16
N VAL A 632 19.68 -3.13 -0.51
CA VAL A 632 18.75 -2.04 -0.20
C VAL A 632 17.43 -2.21 -0.95
N LEU A 633 17.45 -2.56 -2.24
CA LEU A 633 16.24 -2.83 -3.00
C LEU A 633 15.48 -4.04 -2.45
N THR A 634 16.19 -5.03 -1.91
CA THR A 634 15.58 -6.18 -1.23
C THR A 634 14.82 -5.76 0.02
N ILE A 635 15.44 -4.90 0.84
CA ILE A 635 14.81 -4.35 2.06
C ILE A 635 13.60 -3.48 1.67
N ALA A 636 13.77 -2.54 0.76
CA ALA A 636 12.69 -1.69 0.27
C ALA A 636 11.50 -2.49 -0.27
N ALA A 637 11.74 -3.54 -1.04
CA ALA A 637 10.69 -4.40 -1.55
C ALA A 637 9.94 -5.11 -0.42
N SER A 638 10.67 -5.56 0.61
CA SER A 638 10.10 -6.21 1.79
C SER A 638 9.25 -5.24 2.61
N LEU A 639 9.67 -3.99 2.75
CA LEU A 639 8.93 -2.96 3.50
C LEU A 639 7.67 -2.49 2.75
N SER A 640 7.74 -2.35 1.42
CA SER A 640 6.60 -1.95 0.59
C SER A 640 5.56 -3.05 0.36
N PHE A 641 5.93 -4.33 0.51
CA PHE A 641 5.01 -5.44 0.33
C PHE A 641 4.83 -6.25 1.61
N LYS A 642 5.83 -7.07 1.94
CA LYS A 642 5.97 -7.84 3.18
C LYS A 642 7.24 -8.69 3.14
N ASP A 643 7.68 -9.14 4.31
CA ASP A 643 8.79 -10.09 4.43
C ASP A 643 8.44 -11.51 3.92
N PRO A 644 9.44 -12.29 3.47
CA PRO A 644 9.20 -13.61 2.89
C PRO A 644 8.97 -14.72 3.91
N PHE A 645 9.12 -14.46 5.22
CA PHE A 645 8.99 -15.48 6.26
C PHE A 645 7.53 -15.87 6.46
N VAL A 646 7.30 -17.18 6.41
CA VAL A 646 6.06 -17.80 6.85
C VAL A 646 6.31 -18.50 8.16
N ILE A 647 5.31 -18.54 9.03
CA ILE A 647 5.38 -19.33 10.25
C ILE A 647 4.31 -20.39 10.10
N PRO A 648 4.68 -21.62 9.68
CA PRO A 648 3.75 -22.72 9.71
C PRO A 648 3.38 -22.99 11.15
N LEU A 649 2.10 -23.20 11.30
CA LEU A 649 1.45 -23.67 12.48
C LEU A 649 2.17 -24.85 13.15
N GLY A 650 2.41 -24.73 14.46
CA GLY A 650 3.10 -25.74 15.28
C GLY A 650 4.62 -25.80 15.08
N LYS A 651 5.20 -24.94 14.24
CA LYS A 651 6.65 -24.85 13.98
C LYS A 651 7.27 -23.52 14.38
N GLU A 652 6.60 -22.73 15.22
CA GLU A 652 6.96 -21.36 15.59
C GLU A 652 8.38 -21.27 16.15
N LYS A 653 8.71 -22.08 17.16
CA LYS A 653 10.04 -22.09 17.78
C LYS A 653 11.16 -22.45 16.81
N ILE A 654 10.89 -23.36 15.87
CA ILE A 654 11.87 -23.79 14.86
C ILE A 654 12.04 -22.66 13.84
N ALA A 655 10.95 -22.05 13.39
CA ALA A 655 10.99 -20.92 12.47
C ALA A 655 11.74 -19.72 13.08
N ASP A 656 11.54 -19.45 14.37
CA ASP A 656 12.26 -18.37 15.08
C ASP A 656 13.77 -18.66 15.19
N ALA A 657 14.15 -19.92 15.45
CA ALA A 657 15.56 -20.32 15.44
C ALA A 657 16.21 -20.15 14.06
N ARG A 658 15.51 -20.54 12.99
CA ARG A 658 15.98 -20.36 11.60
C ARG A 658 16.07 -18.89 11.18
N ARG A 659 15.16 -18.06 11.67
CA ARG A 659 15.22 -16.60 11.45
C ARG A 659 16.44 -15.98 12.15
N LYS A 660 16.71 -16.37 13.39
CA LYS A 660 17.92 -15.95 14.13
C LYS A 660 19.20 -16.45 13.46
N GLU A 661 19.20 -17.67 12.91
CA GLU A 661 20.33 -18.20 12.12
C GLU A 661 20.62 -17.32 10.90
N LEU A 662 19.60 -16.96 10.13
CA LEU A 662 19.72 -16.04 8.99
C LEU A 662 20.12 -14.61 9.40
N ALA A 663 19.81 -14.20 10.62
CA ALA A 663 20.21 -12.89 11.14
C ALA A 663 21.71 -12.76 11.36
N LYS A 664 22.40 -13.89 11.60
CA LYS A 664 23.82 -13.92 12.00
C LYS A 664 24.04 -12.94 13.17
N ASP A 665 25.12 -12.17 13.10
CA ASP A 665 25.50 -11.14 14.06
C ASP A 665 24.99 -9.73 13.72
N THR A 666 24.02 -9.58 12.82
CA THR A 666 23.64 -8.26 12.30
C THR A 666 22.75 -7.44 13.25
N ARG A 667 22.07 -8.09 14.23
CA ARG A 667 21.04 -7.46 15.09
C ARG A 667 19.99 -6.69 14.27
N SER A 668 19.57 -7.25 13.13
CA SER A 668 18.79 -6.54 12.12
C SER A 668 17.76 -7.45 11.44
N ASP A 669 16.47 -7.18 11.63
CA ASP A 669 15.40 -7.88 10.90
C ASP A 669 15.51 -7.64 9.39
N HIS A 670 15.86 -6.42 8.97
CA HIS A 670 16.00 -6.05 7.57
C HIS A 670 17.14 -6.82 6.86
N LEU A 671 18.31 -6.94 7.49
CA LEU A 671 19.43 -7.73 6.93
C LEU A 671 19.15 -9.24 6.99
N THR A 672 18.30 -9.68 7.91
CA THR A 672 17.82 -11.07 7.93
C THR A 672 17.04 -11.40 6.65
N VAL A 673 16.23 -10.47 6.14
CA VAL A 673 15.54 -10.62 4.84
C VAL A 673 16.54 -10.64 3.67
N VAL A 674 17.58 -9.80 3.70
CA VAL A 674 18.65 -9.80 2.69
C VAL A 674 19.33 -11.16 2.62
N ASN A 675 19.82 -11.68 3.77
CA ASN A 675 20.46 -12.99 3.84
C ASN A 675 19.52 -14.12 3.35
N ALA A 676 18.24 -14.05 3.70
CA ALA A 676 17.24 -15.02 3.25
C ALA A 676 17.07 -15.00 1.72
N PHE A 677 17.01 -13.81 1.14
CA PHE A 677 16.83 -13.60 -0.30
C PHE A 677 18.05 -14.05 -1.10
N GLU A 678 19.26 -13.67 -0.68
CA GLU A 678 20.51 -14.09 -1.33
C GLU A 678 20.67 -15.62 -1.32
N GLY A 679 20.39 -16.27 -0.19
CA GLY A 679 20.42 -17.73 -0.11
C GLY A 679 19.38 -18.40 -1.01
N TRP A 680 18.21 -17.79 -1.19
CA TRP A 680 17.20 -18.29 -2.13
C TRP A 680 17.66 -18.18 -3.59
N GLU A 681 18.30 -17.07 -3.98
CA GLU A 681 18.83 -16.92 -5.35
C GLU A 681 19.95 -17.92 -5.66
N GLU A 682 20.84 -18.17 -4.69
CA GLU A 682 21.86 -19.22 -4.80
C GLU A 682 21.21 -20.61 -4.91
N ALA A 683 20.23 -20.92 -4.07
CA ALA A 683 19.49 -22.19 -4.14
C ALA A 683 18.78 -22.36 -5.49
N ARG A 684 18.17 -21.29 -6.01
CA ARG A 684 17.54 -21.25 -7.33
C ARG A 684 18.54 -21.51 -8.46
N ARG A 685 19.76 -20.95 -8.39
CA ARG A 685 20.84 -21.23 -9.37
C ARG A 685 21.26 -22.69 -9.39
N ARG A 686 21.19 -23.40 -8.25
CA ARG A 686 21.49 -24.83 -8.14
C ARG A 686 20.37 -25.73 -8.68
N GLY A 687 19.18 -25.19 -8.88
CA GLY A 687 18.04 -25.85 -9.50
C GLY A 687 16.80 -25.90 -8.61
N PHE A 688 15.65 -26.18 -9.23
CA PHE A 688 14.33 -26.08 -8.60
C PHE A 688 14.16 -26.90 -7.31
N ARG A 689 14.81 -28.06 -7.22
CA ARG A 689 14.77 -28.89 -5.99
C ARG A 689 15.43 -28.18 -4.82
N TYR A 690 16.62 -27.63 -5.02
CA TYR A 690 17.35 -26.88 -4.00
C TYR A 690 16.61 -25.61 -3.58
N GLU A 691 15.99 -24.90 -4.54
CA GLU A 691 15.13 -23.75 -4.23
C GLU A 691 14.00 -24.13 -3.27
N LYS A 692 13.29 -25.22 -3.57
CA LYS A 692 12.18 -25.70 -2.76
C LYS A 692 12.63 -26.16 -1.37
N ASP A 693 13.75 -26.88 -1.31
CA ASP A 693 14.33 -27.37 -0.06
C ASP A 693 14.78 -26.19 0.83
N TYR A 694 15.42 -25.17 0.26
CA TYR A 694 15.81 -23.95 0.97
C TYR A 694 14.61 -23.18 1.51
N CYS A 695 13.58 -22.97 0.68
CA CYS A 695 12.34 -22.32 1.13
C CYS A 695 11.64 -23.11 2.24
N TRP A 696 11.69 -24.44 2.19
CA TRP A 696 11.10 -25.29 3.24
C TRP A 696 11.90 -25.24 4.55
N GLU A 697 13.22 -25.31 4.48
CA GLU A 697 14.10 -25.30 5.65
C GLU A 697 14.04 -23.98 6.43
N TYR A 698 14.03 -22.85 5.72
CA TYR A 698 14.01 -21.51 6.32
C TYR A 698 12.61 -20.89 6.42
N PHE A 699 11.57 -21.67 6.11
CA PHE A 699 10.18 -21.22 6.15
C PHE A 699 9.94 -19.95 5.34
N LEU A 700 10.31 -19.96 4.07
CA LEU A 700 10.18 -18.86 3.14
C LEU A 700 9.12 -19.13 2.08
N SER A 701 8.41 -18.09 1.67
CA SER A 701 7.49 -18.15 0.54
C SER A 701 8.22 -17.81 -0.76
N SER A 702 8.50 -18.82 -1.61
CA SER A 702 9.10 -18.63 -2.95
C SER A 702 8.33 -17.61 -3.81
N ASN A 703 7.00 -17.57 -3.70
CA ASN A 703 6.19 -16.58 -4.39
C ASN A 703 6.38 -15.14 -3.87
N THR A 704 6.52 -14.95 -2.55
CA THR A 704 6.88 -13.64 -2.00
C THR A 704 8.26 -13.24 -2.49
N LEU A 705 9.25 -14.15 -2.43
CA LEU A 705 10.60 -13.91 -2.93
C LEU A 705 10.63 -13.54 -4.41
N GLN A 706 9.83 -14.21 -5.25
CA GLN A 706 9.68 -13.84 -6.65
C GLN A 706 9.03 -12.47 -6.85
N MET A 707 8.04 -12.10 -6.04
CA MET A 707 7.47 -10.75 -6.07
C MET A 707 8.48 -9.70 -5.64
N LEU A 708 9.24 -9.95 -4.57
CA LEU A 708 10.32 -9.08 -4.12
C LEU A 708 11.39 -8.91 -5.21
N HIS A 709 11.78 -9.99 -5.89
CA HIS A 709 12.68 -9.95 -7.05
C HIS A 709 12.13 -9.03 -8.17
N ASN A 710 10.84 -9.14 -8.49
CA ASN A 710 10.21 -8.31 -9.51
C ASN A 710 10.12 -6.83 -9.07
N MET A 711 9.85 -6.56 -7.78
CA MET A 711 9.86 -5.20 -7.22
C MET A 711 11.25 -4.57 -7.24
N LYS A 712 12.31 -5.35 -6.95
CA LYS A 712 13.71 -4.90 -7.10
C LYS A 712 13.98 -4.45 -8.53
N GLY A 713 13.55 -5.23 -9.53
CA GLY A 713 13.65 -4.87 -10.95
C GLY A 713 13.03 -3.49 -11.25
N GLN A 714 11.80 -3.24 -10.79
CA GLN A 714 11.17 -1.92 -10.94
C GLN A 714 11.92 -0.82 -10.24
N PHE A 715 12.36 -1.03 -8.99
CA PHE A 715 13.06 0.02 -8.29
C PHE A 715 14.34 0.39 -9.03
N ALA A 716 15.06 -0.59 -9.57
CA ALA A 716 16.19 -0.33 -10.46
C ALA A 716 15.76 0.39 -11.75
N GLU A 717 14.64 0.03 -12.37
CA GLU A 717 14.11 0.74 -13.55
C GLU A 717 13.69 2.18 -13.25
N HIS A 718 13.07 2.44 -12.10
CA HIS A 718 12.70 3.78 -11.69
C HIS A 718 13.95 4.61 -11.36
N LEU A 719 14.95 4.02 -10.69
CA LEU A 719 16.23 4.67 -10.45
C LEU A 719 16.97 4.95 -11.75
N LEU A 720 16.88 4.05 -12.74
CA LEU A 720 17.43 4.27 -14.08
C LEU A 720 16.73 5.42 -14.78
N GLY A 721 15.39 5.44 -14.76
CA GLY A 721 14.59 6.55 -15.31
C GLY A 721 14.83 7.88 -14.60
N ALA A 722 15.18 7.84 -13.32
CA ALA A 722 15.60 9.01 -12.54
C ALA A 722 17.09 9.36 -12.73
N GLY A 723 17.86 8.53 -13.44
CA GLY A 723 19.29 8.72 -13.71
C GLY A 723 20.22 8.47 -12.53
N PHE A 724 19.84 7.64 -11.56
CA PHE A 724 20.68 7.28 -10.41
C PHE A 724 21.49 6.00 -10.61
N VAL A 725 21.11 5.17 -11.59
CA VAL A 725 21.82 3.92 -11.95
C VAL A 725 21.98 3.84 -13.46
N SER A 726 23.02 3.14 -13.93
CA SER A 726 23.32 2.94 -15.36
C SER A 726 22.61 1.72 -15.96
N SER A 727 22.02 0.87 -15.13
CA SER A 727 21.48 -0.45 -15.52
C SER A 727 20.14 -0.73 -14.83
N ARG A 728 19.30 -1.53 -15.51
CA ARG A 728 18.04 -2.07 -14.94
C ARG A 728 18.29 -3.26 -14.01
N ASN A 729 19.51 -3.79 -13.99
CA ASN A 729 19.87 -4.94 -13.20
C ASN A 729 20.16 -4.51 -11.75
N PRO A 730 19.38 -4.93 -10.74
CA PRO A 730 19.68 -4.64 -9.33
C PRO A 730 21.06 -5.12 -8.88
N LYS A 731 21.61 -6.15 -9.54
CA LYS A 731 22.93 -6.76 -9.27
C LYS A 731 24.05 -6.22 -10.15
N ASP A 732 23.83 -5.09 -10.81
CA ASP A 732 24.86 -4.46 -11.62
C ASP A 732 26.11 -4.10 -10.77
N PRO A 733 27.32 -4.55 -11.16
CA PRO A 733 28.52 -4.35 -10.34
C PRO A 733 28.83 -2.89 -10.01
N GLU A 734 28.60 -1.96 -10.94
CA GLU A 734 28.87 -0.53 -10.73
C GLU A 734 28.01 0.04 -9.59
N SER A 735 26.80 -0.48 -9.43
CA SER A 735 25.85 -0.05 -8.40
C SER A 735 25.96 -0.83 -7.07
N ASN A 736 26.91 -1.77 -6.95
CA ASN A 736 26.99 -2.73 -5.84
C ASN A 736 28.38 -2.84 -5.18
N ILE A 737 29.26 -1.86 -5.39
CA ILE A 737 30.62 -1.82 -4.84
C ILE A 737 30.66 -1.97 -3.31
N ASN A 738 29.62 -1.49 -2.62
CA ASN A 738 29.51 -1.48 -1.16
C ASN A 738 28.41 -2.42 -0.62
N SER A 739 27.85 -3.32 -1.44
CA SER A 739 26.70 -4.17 -1.08
C SER A 739 26.99 -5.24 -0.01
N ASP A 740 28.25 -5.48 0.30
CA ASP A 740 28.73 -6.34 1.38
C ASP A 740 29.05 -5.57 2.68
N ASN A 741 28.98 -4.23 2.66
CA ASN A 741 29.30 -3.40 3.81
C ASN A 741 28.09 -3.16 4.72
N GLU A 742 27.98 -3.95 5.79
CA GLU A 742 26.85 -3.87 6.74
C GLU A 742 26.60 -2.45 7.28
N LYS A 743 27.66 -1.67 7.57
CA LYS A 743 27.52 -0.32 8.13
C LYS A 743 26.87 0.65 7.15
N ILE A 744 27.24 0.57 5.87
CA ILE A 744 26.67 1.41 4.82
C ILE A 744 25.20 1.05 4.63
N ILE A 745 24.87 -0.24 4.54
CA ILE A 745 23.47 -0.68 4.39
C ILE A 745 22.63 -0.21 5.58
N LYS A 746 23.12 -0.35 6.82
CA LYS A 746 22.45 0.17 8.02
C LYS A 746 22.24 1.68 8.00
N ALA A 747 23.21 2.44 7.47
CA ALA A 747 23.07 3.88 7.29
C ALA A 747 21.97 4.22 6.26
N VAL A 748 21.86 3.46 5.17
CA VAL A 748 20.78 3.63 4.17
C VAL A 748 19.41 3.25 4.74
N ILE A 749 19.32 2.18 5.53
CA ILE A 749 18.07 1.85 6.24
C ILE A 749 17.69 3.00 7.18
N CYS A 750 18.67 3.60 7.88
CA CYS A 750 18.47 4.76 8.73
C CYS A 750 17.98 5.99 7.94
N ALA A 751 18.53 6.23 6.75
CA ALA A 751 18.11 7.32 5.86
C ALA A 751 16.63 7.20 5.46
N GLY A 752 16.14 5.97 5.27
CA GLY A 752 14.74 5.70 5.03
C GLY A 752 13.89 5.82 6.30
N LEU A 753 14.25 5.12 7.38
CA LEU A 753 13.33 4.93 8.52
C LEU A 753 13.33 6.05 9.56
N TYR A 754 14.28 6.98 9.54
CA TYR A 754 14.21 8.17 10.40
C TYR A 754 12.90 8.96 10.13
N PRO A 755 12.16 9.44 11.16
CA PRO A 755 12.51 9.56 12.58
C PRO A 755 12.06 8.40 13.49
N LYS A 756 11.72 7.23 12.93
CA LYS A 756 11.28 6.04 13.69
C LYS A 756 12.44 5.37 14.44
N VAL A 757 12.89 6.03 15.50
CA VAL A 757 14.06 5.67 16.30
C VAL A 757 13.61 5.23 17.70
N ALA A 758 14.34 4.28 18.29
CA ALA A 758 14.16 3.85 19.67
C ALA A 758 15.51 3.73 20.41
N LYS A 759 15.56 4.19 21.66
CA LYS A 759 16.71 4.04 22.56
C LYS A 759 16.58 2.75 23.36
N ILE A 760 17.59 1.90 23.31
CA ILE A 760 17.62 0.62 24.02
C ILE A 760 17.72 0.88 25.53
N ARG A 761 16.89 0.19 26.32
CA ARG A 761 17.06 0.16 27.78
C ARG A 761 17.97 -1.01 28.14
N LEU A 762 19.19 -0.71 28.58
CA LEU A 762 20.15 -1.74 29.02
C LEU A 762 19.58 -2.51 30.22
N ASN A 763 19.37 -3.83 30.05
CA ASN A 763 18.90 -4.73 31.09
C ASN A 763 20.08 -5.19 31.96
N LEU A 764 20.47 -4.39 32.95
CA LEU A 764 21.44 -4.78 33.97
C LEU A 764 20.80 -5.81 34.93
N GLY A 765 20.93 -7.11 34.60
CA GLY A 765 20.96 -8.17 35.63
C GLY A 765 19.74 -9.06 35.85
N LYS A 766 18.79 -9.26 34.91
CA LYS A 766 17.69 -10.24 35.10
C LYS A 766 17.44 -11.12 33.88
N LYS A 767 17.71 -12.43 34.00
CA LYS A 767 17.61 -13.48 32.96
C LYS A 767 16.22 -13.68 32.29
N ARG A 768 15.18 -12.90 32.62
CA ARG A 768 13.77 -13.21 32.27
C ARG A 768 12.86 -12.00 31.99
N LYS A 769 13.35 -10.93 31.38
CA LYS A 769 12.44 -9.88 30.83
C LYS A 769 12.77 -9.60 29.37
N MET A 770 11.74 -9.56 28.55
CA MET A 770 11.79 -9.10 27.16
C MET A 770 12.46 -7.72 27.08
N VAL A 771 13.22 -7.50 26.00
CA VAL A 771 13.87 -6.21 25.72
C VAL A 771 12.79 -5.14 25.60
N LYS A 772 13.01 -4.02 26.29
CA LYS A 772 12.19 -2.82 26.17
C LYS A 772 13.04 -1.66 25.67
N VAL A 773 12.42 -0.74 24.96
CA VAL A 773 13.08 0.40 24.33
C VAL A 773 12.22 1.66 24.52
N TYR A 774 12.86 2.83 24.50
CA TYR A 774 12.19 4.12 24.61
C TYR A 774 12.05 4.75 23.23
N THR A 775 10.87 5.23 22.88
CA THR A 775 10.62 6.08 21.71
C THR A 775 10.32 7.51 22.18
N LYS A 776 10.52 8.51 21.31
CA LYS A 776 10.20 9.92 21.62
C LYS A 776 8.72 10.10 21.94
N THR A 777 7.85 9.45 21.17
CA THR A 777 6.40 9.67 21.20
C THR A 777 5.66 8.75 22.16
N ASP A 778 6.05 7.48 22.26
CA ASP A 778 5.29 6.49 23.04
C ASP A 778 5.91 6.15 24.40
N GLY A 779 7.08 6.73 24.71
CA GLY A 779 7.85 6.32 25.87
C GLY A 779 8.29 4.86 25.76
N LEU A 780 8.06 4.06 26.81
CA LEU A 780 8.59 2.70 26.93
C LEU A 780 7.74 1.65 26.17
N VAL A 781 8.31 1.05 25.14
CA VAL A 781 7.68 0.03 24.27
C VAL A 781 8.44 -1.30 24.29
N ALA A 782 7.87 -2.35 23.71
CA ALA A 782 8.48 -3.69 23.62
C ALA A 782 8.89 -4.04 22.18
N ILE A 783 9.75 -5.05 22.01
CA ILE A 783 10.07 -5.63 20.69
C ILE A 783 9.11 -6.80 20.41
N HIS A 784 8.60 -6.90 19.18
CA HIS A 784 7.65 -7.93 18.78
C HIS A 784 8.28 -9.33 18.79
N PRO A 785 7.56 -10.41 19.19
CA PRO A 785 8.11 -11.78 19.27
C PRO A 785 8.71 -12.33 17.97
N LYS A 786 8.23 -11.86 16.82
CA LYS A 786 8.79 -12.23 15.50
C LYS A 786 10.20 -11.68 15.27
N SER A 787 10.54 -10.53 15.86
CA SER A 787 11.82 -9.87 15.61
C SER A 787 12.99 -10.70 16.14
N VAL A 788 14.09 -10.69 15.40
CA VAL A 788 15.33 -11.36 15.81
C VAL A 788 15.93 -10.74 17.08
N ASN A 789 15.53 -9.51 17.42
CA ASN A 789 16.03 -8.74 18.56
C ASN A 789 15.20 -8.89 19.85
N VAL A 790 14.12 -9.68 19.87
CA VAL A 790 13.21 -9.78 21.04
C VAL A 790 13.89 -10.29 22.32
N GLU A 791 14.85 -11.21 22.16
CA GLU A 791 15.63 -11.83 23.23
C GLU A 791 17.10 -11.38 23.22
N GLN A 792 17.45 -10.40 22.39
CA GLN A 792 18.84 -9.93 22.29
C GLN A 792 19.22 -9.09 23.52
N THR A 793 20.34 -9.40 24.14
CA THR A 793 20.88 -8.61 25.28
C THR A 793 22.21 -7.96 24.96
N ASP A 794 22.88 -8.40 23.90
CA ASP A 794 24.20 -7.97 23.48
C ASP A 794 24.12 -7.07 22.24
N PHE A 795 23.77 -5.81 22.48
CA PHE A 795 23.76 -4.75 21.46
C PHE A 795 25.07 -3.97 21.48
N HIS A 796 25.61 -3.62 20.31
CA HIS A 796 26.84 -2.82 20.24
C HIS A 796 26.56 -1.32 20.37
N TYR A 797 25.38 -0.89 19.90
CA TYR A 797 24.89 0.49 20.02
C TYR A 797 23.61 0.55 20.84
N ASN A 798 23.27 1.75 21.31
CA ASN A 798 22.08 1.99 22.13
C ASN A 798 20.84 2.40 21.34
N TRP A 799 20.88 2.30 20.01
CA TRP A 799 19.83 2.84 19.14
C TRP A 799 19.33 1.79 18.16
N LEU A 800 18.00 1.75 18.01
CA LEU A 800 17.30 0.99 16.99
C LEU A 800 16.56 1.95 16.06
N ILE A 801 16.45 1.59 14.79
CA ILE A 801 15.42 2.10 13.88
C ILE A 801 14.38 1.01 13.64
N TYR A 802 13.14 1.40 13.38
CA TYR A 802 12.03 0.49 13.13
C TYR A 802 11.14 0.99 11.98
N HIS A 803 10.40 0.09 11.33
CA HIS A 803 9.47 0.48 10.26
C HIS A 803 8.02 0.43 10.73
N LEU A 804 7.58 -0.74 11.21
CA LEU A 804 6.21 -0.99 11.63
C LEU A 804 6.11 -1.03 13.16
N LYS A 805 5.21 -0.19 13.68
CA LYS A 805 4.80 -0.20 15.09
C LYS A 805 3.40 -0.78 15.18
N MET A 806 3.21 -1.79 16.02
CA MET A 806 1.94 -2.46 16.21
C MET A 806 1.45 -2.27 17.63
N ARG A 807 0.14 -2.09 17.78
CA ARG A 807 -0.51 -2.04 19.10
C ARG A 807 -1.44 -3.22 19.25
N THR A 808 -1.13 -4.09 20.20
CA THR A 808 -2.01 -5.19 20.62
C THR A 808 -2.36 -4.99 22.09
N SER A 809 -1.76 -5.78 22.99
CA SER A 809 -1.81 -5.57 24.45
C SER A 809 -0.82 -4.52 24.95
N SER A 810 0.17 -4.17 24.13
CA SER A 810 1.12 -3.08 24.34
C SER A 810 1.64 -2.62 22.99
N ILE A 811 2.45 -1.57 22.96
CA ILE A 811 3.12 -1.13 21.75
C ILE A 811 4.34 -2.03 21.50
N TYR A 812 4.41 -2.59 20.30
CA TYR A 812 5.49 -3.45 19.83
C TYR A 812 6.14 -2.88 18.56
N LEU A 813 7.46 -2.91 18.51
CA LEU A 813 8.21 -2.69 17.27
C LEU A 813 8.30 -4.03 16.52
N TYR A 814 7.70 -4.11 15.33
CA TYR A 814 7.57 -5.35 14.57
C TYR A 814 8.91 -5.81 13.99
N ASP A 815 9.62 -4.86 13.38
CA ASP A 815 10.90 -5.01 12.69
C ASP A 815 11.84 -3.90 13.12
N CYS A 816 13.06 -4.26 13.53
CA CYS A 816 14.05 -3.27 13.97
C CYS A 816 15.49 -3.63 13.62
N THR A 817 16.33 -2.60 13.52
CA THR A 817 17.76 -2.71 13.23
C THR A 817 18.57 -1.83 14.16
N GLU A 818 19.61 -2.41 14.76
CA GLU A 818 20.60 -1.67 15.53
C GLU A 818 21.42 -0.74 14.63
N VAL A 819 21.55 0.53 15.02
CA VAL A 819 22.29 1.56 14.27
C VAL A 819 23.23 2.38 15.15
N SER A 820 24.30 2.86 14.52
CA SER A 820 25.26 3.80 15.12
C SER A 820 24.62 5.19 15.28
N PRO A 821 24.94 5.94 16.36
CA PRO A 821 24.51 7.33 16.50
C PRO A 821 24.99 8.23 15.36
N TYR A 822 26.09 7.90 14.68
CA TYR A 822 26.56 8.67 13.52
C TYR A 822 25.63 8.54 12.30
N CYS A 823 24.90 7.44 12.17
CA CYS A 823 23.85 7.31 11.14
C CYS A 823 22.69 8.27 11.43
N LEU A 824 22.25 8.33 12.69
CA LEU A 824 21.23 9.26 13.17
C LEU A 824 21.71 10.71 13.07
N LEU A 825 22.98 10.97 13.34
CA LEU A 825 23.58 12.30 13.20
C LEU A 825 23.56 12.79 11.75
N PHE A 826 23.88 11.93 10.79
CA PHE A 826 23.92 12.35 9.39
C PHE A 826 22.53 12.46 8.78
N PHE A 827 21.66 11.46 9.00
CA PHE A 827 20.34 11.38 8.36
C PHE A 827 19.17 11.91 9.19
N GLY A 828 19.39 12.26 10.46
CA GLY A 828 18.36 12.77 11.36
C GLY A 828 18.06 14.25 11.18
N GLY A 829 17.34 14.83 12.14
CA GLY A 829 16.92 16.24 12.07
C GLY A 829 17.97 17.22 12.59
N ASP A 830 17.54 18.18 13.39
CA ASP A 830 18.33 19.34 13.81
C ASP A 830 19.47 18.96 14.76
N ILE A 831 20.64 19.55 14.52
CA ILE A 831 21.87 19.25 15.27
C ILE A 831 22.18 20.41 16.23
N SER A 832 22.16 20.10 17.52
CA SER A 832 22.59 20.98 18.60
C SER A 832 23.78 20.39 19.38
N ILE A 833 24.63 21.27 19.91
CA ILE A 833 25.80 20.90 20.70
C ILE A 833 25.50 21.28 22.15
N GLN A 834 25.63 20.32 23.06
CA GLN A 834 25.39 20.51 24.48
C GLN A 834 26.67 20.21 25.28
N LYS A 835 26.82 20.87 26.42
CA LYS A 835 27.87 20.58 27.40
C LYS A 835 27.20 20.06 28.67
N ASP A 836 27.41 18.79 28.99
CA ASP A 836 26.94 18.18 30.22
C ASP A 836 28.16 17.71 31.03
N ASN A 837 28.35 18.28 32.23
CA ASN A 837 29.39 17.91 33.19
C ASN A 837 30.79 17.66 32.57
N ASP A 838 31.33 18.68 31.88
CA ASP A 838 32.64 18.69 31.18
C ASP A 838 32.77 17.76 29.95
N GLN A 839 31.68 17.14 29.49
CA GLN A 839 31.68 16.33 28.26
C GLN A 839 30.91 17.01 27.12
N GLU A 840 31.54 17.04 25.94
CA GLU A 840 30.87 17.46 24.71
C GLU A 840 29.88 16.38 24.26
N THR A 841 28.63 16.77 24.13
CA THR A 841 27.54 15.91 23.65
C THR A 841 26.90 16.54 22.42
N ILE A 842 26.45 15.70 21.50
CA ILE A 842 25.68 16.11 20.34
C ILE A 842 24.25 15.60 20.55
N ALA A 843 23.27 16.47 20.29
CA ALA A 843 21.87 16.11 20.29
C ALA A 843 21.29 16.27 18.88
N VAL A 844 20.57 15.23 18.44
CA VAL A 844 19.77 15.23 17.20
C VAL A 844 18.30 15.25 17.60
N ASP A 845 17.53 16.23 17.10
CA ASP A 845 16.14 16.49 17.47
C ASP A 845 15.91 16.58 18.99
N GLU A 846 16.93 17.11 19.69
CA GLU A 846 17.03 17.31 21.14
C GLU A 846 17.08 16.02 21.98
N TRP A 847 16.36 14.97 21.61
CA TRP A 847 16.19 13.75 22.42
C TRP A 847 17.23 12.65 22.13
N ILE A 848 17.84 12.65 20.93
CA ILE A 848 18.88 11.69 20.56
C ILE A 848 20.22 12.26 21.00
N VAL A 849 20.58 12.02 22.26
CA VAL A 849 21.81 12.55 22.87
C VAL A 849 22.85 11.45 22.98
N PHE A 850 24.06 11.74 22.49
CA PHE A 850 25.23 10.87 22.61
C PHE A 850 26.53 11.69 22.68
N GLN A 851 27.59 11.07 23.20
CA GLN A 851 28.87 11.73 23.39
C GLN A 851 29.67 11.76 22.10
N SER A 852 30.04 12.96 21.63
CA SER A 852 30.88 13.12 20.46
C SER A 852 31.50 14.53 20.44
N PRO A 853 32.72 14.71 19.91
CA PRO A 853 33.33 16.03 19.78
C PRO A 853 32.47 17.00 18.97
N ALA A 854 32.37 18.25 19.43
CA ALA A 854 31.58 19.32 18.81
C ALA A 854 31.99 19.58 17.35
N ARG A 855 33.25 19.35 16.98
CA ARG A 855 33.75 19.47 15.60
C ARG A 855 33.03 18.53 14.62
N ILE A 856 32.59 17.36 15.06
CA ILE A 856 31.83 16.42 14.22
C ILE A 856 30.46 17.00 13.85
N ALA A 857 29.80 17.74 14.74
CA ALA A 857 28.53 18.39 14.42
C ALA A 857 28.68 19.42 13.29
N HIS A 858 29.77 20.20 13.30
CA HIS A 858 30.07 21.17 12.24
C HIS A 858 30.37 20.47 10.91
N LEU A 859 31.18 19.40 10.94
CA LEU A 859 31.47 18.58 9.75
C LEU A 859 30.19 18.02 9.12
N VAL A 860 29.27 17.48 9.93
CA VAL A 860 27.99 16.95 9.41
C VAL A 860 27.14 18.05 8.78
N LYS A 861 27.08 19.25 9.37
CA LYS A 861 26.34 20.38 8.79
C LYS A 861 26.84 20.74 7.40
N GLU A 862 28.15 20.79 7.19
CA GLU A 862 28.72 21.09 5.87
C GLU A 862 28.51 19.92 4.89
N LEU A 863 28.70 18.67 5.32
CA LEU A 863 28.47 17.50 4.46
C LEU A 863 27.01 17.37 4.01
N ARG A 864 26.03 17.72 4.87
CA ARG A 864 24.61 17.76 4.47
C ARG A 864 24.37 18.79 3.37
N LYS A 865 24.95 19.98 3.51
CA LYS A 865 24.84 21.05 2.50
C LYS A 865 25.47 20.64 1.16
N GLU A 866 26.64 20.00 1.17
CA GLU A 866 27.26 19.47 -0.05
C GLU A 866 26.44 18.36 -0.71
N LEU A 867 25.81 17.49 0.09
CA LEU A 867 24.89 16.47 -0.42
C LEU A 867 23.64 17.10 -1.08
N ASP A 868 23.09 18.17 -0.51
CA ASP A 868 21.95 18.89 -1.08
C ASP A 868 22.32 19.51 -2.45
N ILE A 869 23.53 20.07 -2.58
CA ILE A 869 24.03 20.61 -3.85
C ILE A 869 24.17 19.49 -4.90
N LEU A 870 24.75 18.34 -4.52
CA LEU A 870 24.86 17.17 -5.39
C LEU A 870 23.49 16.69 -5.88
N LEU A 871 22.50 16.60 -4.99
CA LEU A 871 21.13 16.19 -5.35
C LEU A 871 20.45 17.21 -6.28
N GLN A 872 20.69 18.51 -6.06
CA GLN A 872 20.18 19.57 -6.94
C GLN A 872 20.73 19.44 -8.37
N GLU A 873 22.04 19.27 -8.51
CA GLU A 873 22.72 19.08 -9.80
C GLU A 873 22.18 17.84 -10.54
N LYS A 874 21.84 16.77 -9.81
CA LYS A 874 21.24 15.55 -10.37
C LYS A 874 19.79 15.70 -10.84
N ILE A 875 19.04 16.72 -10.41
CA ILE A 875 17.74 17.01 -11.07
C ILE A 875 17.97 17.60 -12.46
N GLU A 876 18.89 18.57 -12.53
CA GLU A 876 19.10 19.40 -13.71
C GLU A 876 19.74 18.56 -14.82
N SER A 877 20.66 17.68 -14.44
CA SER A 877 21.32 16.73 -15.32
C SER A 877 21.43 15.34 -14.65
N PRO A 878 20.37 14.51 -14.73
CA PRO A 878 20.36 13.20 -14.09
C PRO A 878 21.37 12.26 -14.73
N HIS A 879 22.45 11.96 -14.01
CA HIS A 879 23.43 10.93 -14.36
C HIS A 879 23.87 10.13 -13.11
N PRO A 880 24.17 8.82 -13.28
CA PRO A 880 24.70 8.01 -12.19
C PRO A 880 26.02 8.57 -11.67
N VAL A 881 26.31 8.37 -10.40
CA VAL A 881 27.64 8.69 -9.85
C VAL A 881 28.64 7.69 -10.39
N ASP A 882 29.70 8.17 -11.04
CA ASP A 882 30.81 7.31 -11.45
C ASP A 882 31.79 7.11 -10.29
N TRP A 883 31.63 5.98 -9.58
CA TRP A 883 32.50 5.61 -8.47
C TRP A 883 33.92 5.22 -8.90
N ASN A 884 34.18 5.03 -10.20
CA ASN A 884 35.53 4.83 -10.71
C ASN A 884 36.30 6.16 -10.81
N ASP A 885 35.61 7.29 -11.00
CA ASP A 885 36.22 8.61 -10.93
C ASP A 885 36.32 9.09 -9.47
N THR A 886 37.30 8.55 -8.78
CA THR A 886 37.66 8.91 -7.39
C THR A 886 38.05 10.38 -7.19
N LYS A 887 38.28 11.15 -8.27
CA LYS A 887 38.64 12.57 -8.22
C LYS A 887 37.46 13.50 -8.49
N SER A 888 36.31 12.95 -8.84
CA SER A 888 35.07 13.70 -9.00
C SER A 888 34.60 14.28 -7.67
N ARG A 889 33.92 15.42 -7.73
CA ARG A 889 33.31 16.06 -6.56
C ARG A 889 32.27 15.13 -5.90
N ASP A 890 31.40 14.53 -6.70
CA ASP A 890 30.37 13.58 -6.24
C ASP A 890 30.99 12.47 -5.40
N CYS A 891 32.02 11.80 -5.94
CA CYS A 891 32.66 10.67 -5.27
C CYS A 891 33.39 11.11 -4.00
N ALA A 892 34.02 12.30 -3.97
CA ALA A 892 34.67 12.85 -2.79
C ALA A 892 33.68 13.14 -1.64
N VAL A 893 32.55 13.79 -1.95
CA VAL A 893 31.50 14.10 -0.96
C VAL A 893 30.89 12.81 -0.41
N LEU A 894 30.50 11.88 -1.28
CA LEU A 894 29.90 10.60 -0.86
C LEU A 894 30.90 9.75 -0.08
N SER A 895 32.17 9.74 -0.46
CA SER A 895 33.24 9.04 0.28
C SER A 895 33.46 9.63 1.68
N ALA A 896 33.43 10.95 1.82
CA ALA A 896 33.53 11.61 3.13
C ALA A 896 32.35 11.24 4.05
N ILE A 897 31.14 11.19 3.49
CA ILE A 897 29.94 10.73 4.21
C ILE A 897 30.10 9.26 4.63
N ILE A 898 30.57 8.39 3.73
CA ILE A 898 30.82 6.98 4.02
C ILE A 898 31.86 6.78 5.14
N ASP A 899 32.92 7.60 5.17
CA ASP A 899 33.93 7.49 6.23
C ASP A 899 33.37 7.91 7.60
N LEU A 900 32.57 8.98 7.63
CA LEU A 900 31.84 9.42 8.82
C LEU A 900 30.97 8.29 9.39
N ILE A 901 30.09 7.67 8.59
CA ILE A 901 29.17 6.62 9.07
C ILE A 901 29.90 5.33 9.47
N LYS A 902 31.11 5.07 8.95
CA LYS A 902 31.92 3.91 9.31
C LYS A 902 32.59 4.04 10.68
N THR A 903 32.64 5.24 11.26
CA THR A 903 33.29 5.46 12.57
C THR A 903 32.61 4.70 13.72
N GLN A 904 33.44 4.11 14.57
CA GLN A 904 33.01 3.46 15.81
C GLN A 904 33.20 4.43 16.98
N GLU A 905 32.24 4.43 17.92
CA GLU A 905 32.50 4.90 19.27
C GLU A 905 33.57 4.00 19.90
N LYS A 906 34.56 4.60 20.58
CA LYS A 906 35.40 3.82 21.51
C LYS A 906 34.46 3.32 22.61
N ALA A 907 34.53 2.04 22.93
CA ALA A 907 33.71 1.41 23.96
C ALA A 907 33.90 2.10 25.32
N THR A 908 33.03 3.06 25.65
CA THR A 908 32.85 3.55 27.01
C THR A 908 31.36 3.59 27.32
N PRO A 909 30.86 2.73 28.21
CA PRO A 909 29.46 2.74 28.62
C PRO A 909 29.25 3.86 29.65
N ARG A 910 28.86 5.06 29.22
CA ARG A 910 28.23 6.03 30.12
C ARG A 910 26.96 6.58 29.48
N ASN A 911 25.84 6.22 30.11
CA ASN A 911 24.49 6.60 29.73
C ASN A 911 24.20 8.05 30.14
N PHE A 912 23.67 8.84 29.21
CA PHE A 912 22.86 10.00 29.58
C PHE A 912 21.38 9.57 29.59
N PRO A 913 20.60 9.92 30.63
CA PRO A 913 19.15 9.71 30.62
C PRO A 913 18.54 10.48 29.43
N PRO A 914 17.47 9.97 28.80
CA PRO A 914 16.72 10.78 27.84
C PRO A 914 16.22 12.05 28.53
N GLN A 915 16.55 13.21 27.97
CA GLN A 915 15.95 14.48 28.39
C GLN A 915 14.58 14.58 27.75
N PHE A 916 13.54 14.26 28.53
CA PHE A 916 12.17 14.66 28.20
C PHE A 916 11.97 16.04 28.81
N GLN A 917 11.40 16.99 28.05
CA GLN A 917 10.96 18.25 28.67
C GLN A 917 9.84 17.92 29.64
N ASP A 918 10.17 17.82 30.94
CA ASP A 918 9.18 17.87 32.01
C ASP A 918 8.59 19.29 32.01
N GLY A 919 7.45 19.42 31.33
CA GLY A 919 6.81 20.72 31.18
C GLY A 919 5.35 20.71 30.74
N TYR A 920 4.68 19.56 30.54
CA TYR A 920 3.23 19.52 30.30
C TYR A 920 2.62 18.16 30.66
N TYR A 921 2.86 17.63 31.85
CA TYR A 921 1.99 16.60 32.44
C TYR A 921 1.92 16.78 33.95
N SER A 922 1.05 17.69 34.36
CA SER A 922 0.34 17.69 35.64
C SER A 922 -1.14 17.56 35.37
#